data_AF-A0AAQ0U6L2-F1
#
_entry.id   AF-A0AAQ0U6L2-F1
#
_cell.length_a   1.000
_cell.length_b   1.000
_cell.length_c   1.000
_cell.angle_alpha   90.00
_cell.angle_beta   90.00
_cell.angle_gamma   90.00
#
_symmetry.space_group_name_H-M   'P 1'
#
loop_
_entity.id
_entity.type
_entity.pdbx_description
1 polymer ?
#
loop_
_entity_poly.entity_id
_entity_poly.type
_entity_poly.pdbx_seq_one_letter_code
_entity_poly.pdbx_strand_id
1 'polypeptide(L)'
;MPTGPDAPRESDSQRVRTARLIAIVTGLLGLLLALATPFLPVKQEAASIDWPQGGTVNSVSSPLISYSPTSLDISIPCSTLGQLGGSGGTLLSTMPNGAPDRNARGLTVRTTADRLEALTRDSVLISAPLDQLSGCTALTITTNSEQTVAAVTGIDGVGATLTGDYRPQVVGIFTDLQGAAPAGLSAHMDVDSRFSSSPTLLKLFAMIVAALSTIVSLYALHRIDGVDGRRARRFLPARWWKFTGIDALVIGTLALWHVFGANTSDDGYLLGMARVSEHSGYMANYFRWFGVPEAPFGWYYDVLALFAKVSTASMWMRLPALIAGILCWMVISREVIPRLGVAVRRNKVAIWTGGLVFLAFWLPYNNGLRPEPIIALGALLTWCSIERAIATGRLLPAAMAVLIAAFSLAAGPSGLIAIGALIAGARPILQILIARGKRVGFLSQIMPILAAGTVVLVAVFADQTLATVLESTRVRTAVGPNVPWFEERLRWDALMTISPDGSLARRFGMFVMIVGLVFCVMMILRKGRIPGTAIGPSRRILGIVFASLLLMQFTPTKWTHHFGVYAGLAATVAVLAAVGVSASSMRSKRNRALFAAGILFILAVAFTSSNGWWYVSSYGVPWWDKPPSIAGKGFSTAFLGLTILALLLAAWYHVMEPRERNGTEDGVEKTDSVEKTRRLRLLAPSPLTIAAGAVVLFEVLSLLKGAVAQYPAYSIGKSNIESVFGGSCGLAGEVLVESDPNAGVLQLVDRPTDLAGAGAFGASESTGFSPDGVAGDLTADAEDSTAGSANSLDTTTSQSGTTTTPGTGSGTAGGSQSTAGVNGSSVALPFGLDPAKTPVLGSYGAPQNASLTTGWYSLPERNDAAPLLTVAAAGRIRYVNSDGIVTPGAVLQVEYGKKQADGSVDALGRVDPIDIGPSPSWRNLRVPMDQLPADADTVRLVASDTDISADQWLAVTPPRVPTMRTLQDVVGSTDPVLMDWAVGLAFPCQRPVDHLYGVAEIPEWRILPDRIGAESTNAWQDHYGGGPLGWTSELLSARALPTYLDNDWDRDWGSLEQYTPLDSDAVPAQMNVTTETRSGTWTPGPIRYQS
;
A
#
# COMPACT_ATOMS: atom_id res chain seq x y z
N MET A 1 48.33 -20.39 -56.75
CA MET A 1 48.93 -20.42 -55.40
C MET A 1 48.17 -19.47 -54.51
N PRO A 2 47.51 -19.91 -53.42
CA PRO A 2 46.86 -19.01 -52.49
C PRO A 2 47.91 -18.41 -51.55
N THR A 3 47.92 -17.08 -51.48
CA THR A 3 48.70 -16.27 -50.55
C THR A 3 48.32 -16.59 -49.11
N GLY A 4 49.32 -16.76 -48.24
CA GLY A 4 49.17 -17.11 -46.83
C GLY A 4 48.44 -16.05 -45.98
N PRO A 5 48.12 -16.36 -44.72
CA PRO A 5 47.36 -15.47 -43.83
C PRO A 5 48.19 -14.23 -43.48
N ASP A 6 47.65 -13.04 -43.78
CA ASP A 6 48.22 -11.76 -43.38
C ASP A 6 48.48 -11.73 -41.87
N ALA A 7 49.73 -11.44 -41.50
CA ALA A 7 50.10 -11.15 -40.12
C ALA A 7 49.34 -9.90 -39.63
N PRO A 8 48.83 -9.88 -38.38
CA PRO A 8 48.11 -8.73 -37.85
C PRO A 8 49.02 -7.49 -37.82
N ARG A 9 48.57 -6.39 -38.41
CA ARG A 9 49.28 -5.10 -38.43
C ARG A 9 49.59 -4.64 -37.00
N GLU A 10 50.82 -4.17 -36.77
CA GLU A 10 51.37 -3.75 -35.47
C GLU A 10 50.49 -2.70 -34.73
N SER A 11 49.74 -1.88 -35.49
CA SER A 11 48.80 -0.90 -34.94
C SER A 11 47.58 -1.52 -34.21
N ASP A 12 47.15 -2.71 -34.61
CA ASP A 12 45.97 -3.37 -34.01
C ASP A 12 46.35 -4.13 -32.74
N SER A 13 47.56 -4.66 -32.63
CA SER A 13 48.05 -5.29 -31.40
C SER A 13 48.25 -4.27 -30.28
N GLN A 14 48.79 -3.08 -30.60
CA GLN A 14 48.91 -1.98 -29.65
C GLN A 14 47.54 -1.48 -29.17
N ARG A 15 46.57 -1.29 -30.07
CA ARG A 15 45.20 -0.89 -29.71
C ARG A 15 44.52 -1.88 -28.76
N VAL A 16 44.71 -3.17 -28.97
CA VAL A 16 44.18 -4.22 -28.08
C VAL A 16 44.88 -4.20 -26.72
N ARG A 17 46.19 -3.98 -26.69
CA ARG A 17 46.96 -3.86 -25.44
C ARG A 17 46.49 -2.67 -24.60
N THR A 18 46.27 -1.51 -25.23
CA THR A 18 45.76 -0.31 -24.56
C THR A 18 44.34 -0.53 -24.04
N ALA A 19 43.43 -1.09 -24.85
CA ALA A 19 42.07 -1.37 -24.42
C ALA A 19 42.02 -2.36 -23.25
N ARG A 20 42.90 -3.38 -23.25
CA ARG A 20 43.05 -4.32 -22.12
C ARG A 20 43.46 -3.61 -20.84
N LEU A 21 44.47 -2.74 -20.90
CA LEU A 21 44.95 -2.01 -19.73
C LEU A 21 43.85 -1.10 -19.17
N ILE A 22 43.18 -0.34 -20.04
CA ILE A 22 42.06 0.52 -19.64
C ILE A 22 40.96 -0.29 -18.95
N ALA A 23 40.53 -1.41 -19.54
CA ALA A 23 39.49 -2.27 -18.96
C ALA A 23 39.86 -2.80 -17.56
N ILE A 24 41.13 -3.14 -17.34
CA ILE A 24 41.62 -3.62 -16.03
C ILE A 24 41.65 -2.49 -15.02
N VAL A 25 42.32 -1.38 -15.35
CA VAL A 25 42.55 -0.27 -14.41
C VAL A 25 41.23 0.40 -14.03
N THR A 26 40.41 0.74 -15.02
CA THR A 26 39.12 1.40 -14.76
C THR A 26 38.09 0.45 -14.16
N GLY A 27 38.12 -0.84 -14.52
CA GLY A 27 37.27 -1.84 -13.87
C GLY A 27 37.64 -2.06 -12.41
N LEU A 28 38.93 -2.16 -12.09
CA LEU A 28 39.40 -2.27 -10.70
C LEU A 28 39.10 -1.01 -9.90
N LEU A 29 39.34 0.16 -10.46
CA LEU A 29 39.04 1.45 -9.82
C LEU A 29 37.54 1.59 -9.54
N GLY A 30 36.69 1.28 -10.53
CA GLY A 30 35.23 1.30 -10.37
C GLY A 30 34.76 0.34 -9.27
N LEU A 31 35.30 -0.88 -9.25
CA LEU A 31 35.01 -1.88 -8.21
C LEU A 31 35.40 -1.40 -6.81
N LEU A 32 36.65 -0.95 -6.63
CA LEU A 32 37.16 -0.54 -5.33
C LEU A 32 36.42 0.68 -4.77
N LEU A 33 36.13 1.68 -5.62
CA LEU A 33 35.41 2.88 -5.18
C LEU A 33 33.94 2.59 -4.87
N ALA A 34 33.28 1.73 -5.66
CA ALA A 34 31.91 1.31 -5.36
C ALA A 34 31.83 0.55 -4.01
N LEU A 35 32.80 -0.34 -3.72
CA LEU A 35 32.89 -1.04 -2.45
C LEU A 35 33.25 -0.14 -1.26
N ALA A 36 34.00 0.94 -1.51
CA ALA A 36 34.37 1.91 -0.47
C ALA A 36 33.22 2.87 -0.11
N THR A 37 32.30 3.15 -1.05
CA THR A 37 31.21 4.14 -0.90
C THR A 37 30.42 4.03 0.41
N PRO A 38 30.03 2.83 0.90
CA PRO A 38 29.29 2.69 2.16
C PRO A 38 30.03 3.15 3.42
N PHE A 39 31.38 3.18 3.37
CA PHE A 39 32.25 3.49 4.50
C PHE A 39 32.73 4.94 4.51
N LEU A 40 32.51 5.68 3.42
CA LEU A 40 32.99 7.05 3.28
C LEU A 40 32.20 8.01 4.19
N PRO A 41 32.84 9.07 4.70
CA PRO A 41 32.19 10.01 5.61
C PRO A 41 30.99 10.74 4.98
N VAL A 42 30.02 11.06 5.82
CA VAL A 42 28.83 11.85 5.51
C VAL A 42 28.76 13.08 6.41
N LYS A 43 28.03 14.11 5.97
CA LYS A 43 27.64 15.25 6.80
C LYS A 43 26.25 14.97 7.34
N GLN A 44 26.15 14.76 8.64
CA GLN A 44 24.87 14.62 9.35
C GLN A 44 24.42 15.99 9.84
N GLU A 45 23.14 16.29 9.72
CA GLU A 45 22.51 17.43 10.40
C GLU A 45 22.03 16.96 11.78
N ALA A 46 22.88 17.13 12.79
CA ALA A 46 22.60 16.73 14.16
C ALA A 46 21.73 17.78 14.84
N ALA A 47 20.54 17.36 15.27
CA ALA A 47 19.54 18.23 15.86
C ALA A 47 19.33 17.98 17.36
N SER A 48 19.14 19.05 18.11
CA SER A 48 18.82 19.02 19.54
C SER A 48 17.73 20.05 19.88
N ILE A 49 17.09 19.84 21.02
CA ILE A 49 16.05 20.72 21.57
C ILE A 49 16.45 21.11 22.99
N ASP A 50 16.48 22.41 23.23
CA ASP A 50 16.65 22.99 24.56
C ASP A 50 15.34 23.59 25.05
N TRP A 51 15.02 23.38 26.33
CA TRP A 51 13.89 23.98 27.02
C TRP A 51 14.31 24.40 28.44
N PRO A 52 13.84 25.52 29.02
CA PRO A 52 12.83 26.46 28.49
C PRO A 52 13.29 27.32 27.31
N GLN A 53 12.36 27.70 26.44
CA GLN A 53 12.61 28.56 25.27
C GLN A 53 12.09 29.97 25.51
N GLY A 54 12.82 31.00 25.04
CA GLY A 54 12.39 32.39 25.19
C GLY A 54 12.36 32.94 26.63
N GLY A 55 12.97 32.24 27.59
CA GLY A 55 13.01 32.66 29.00
C GLY A 55 11.71 32.42 29.78
N THR A 56 10.77 31.67 29.21
CA THR A 56 9.46 31.34 29.80
C THR A 56 9.23 29.84 29.80
N VAL A 57 8.46 29.32 30.77
CA VAL A 57 8.18 27.87 30.91
C VAL A 57 7.00 27.39 30.06
N ASN A 58 6.86 27.86 28.82
CA ASN A 58 5.78 27.41 27.95
C ASN A 58 5.98 25.96 27.52
N SER A 59 4.90 25.17 27.47
CA SER A 59 4.91 23.84 26.86
C SER A 59 5.34 23.94 25.39
N VAL A 60 6.12 22.98 24.93
CA VAL A 60 6.53 22.87 23.53
C VAL A 60 6.19 21.50 22.95
N SER A 61 5.77 21.46 21.69
CA SER A 61 5.49 20.22 20.95
C SER A 61 6.62 19.89 19.98
N SER A 62 7.07 18.64 20.01
CA SER A 62 8.13 18.10 19.16
C SER A 62 7.93 16.59 18.96
N PRO A 63 6.93 16.15 18.19
CA PRO A 63 6.66 14.73 17.97
C PRO A 63 7.84 14.06 17.26
N LEU A 64 8.55 13.18 17.96
CA LEU A 64 9.70 12.48 17.39
C LEU A 64 9.23 11.31 16.52
N ILE A 65 9.70 11.25 15.27
CA ILE A 65 9.40 10.14 14.34
C ILE A 65 9.96 8.81 14.86
N SER A 66 11.12 8.84 15.54
CA SER A 66 11.74 7.68 16.17
C SER A 66 11.16 7.34 17.55
N TYR A 67 10.14 8.08 18.01
CA TYR A 67 9.54 8.13 19.35
C TYR A 67 10.47 8.54 20.49
N SER A 68 11.71 8.06 20.50
CA SER A 68 12.68 8.34 21.56
C SER A 68 13.89 9.10 21.03
N PRO A 69 14.47 9.99 21.84
CA PRO A 69 15.72 10.68 21.52
C PRO A 69 16.94 9.76 21.64
N THR A 70 18.12 10.23 21.23
CA THR A 70 19.38 9.52 21.54
C THR A 70 19.78 9.71 23.00
N SER A 71 19.59 10.93 23.51
CA SER A 71 19.88 11.36 24.88
C SER A 71 18.87 12.40 25.33
N LEU A 72 18.55 12.40 26.63
CA LEU A 72 17.74 13.44 27.26
C LEU A 72 18.29 13.71 28.67
N ASP A 73 18.64 14.97 28.93
CA ASP A 73 19.21 15.47 30.17
C ASP A 73 18.32 16.56 30.74
N ILE A 74 17.80 16.33 31.95
CA ILE A 74 16.85 17.22 32.63
C ILE A 74 17.45 17.65 33.97
N SER A 75 17.37 18.94 34.26
CA SER A 75 17.69 19.56 35.55
C SER A 75 16.51 20.44 35.99
N ILE A 76 15.89 20.09 37.11
CA ILE A 76 14.74 20.80 37.69
C ILE A 76 15.16 21.33 39.08
N PRO A 77 15.29 22.66 39.27
CA PRO A 77 15.61 23.23 40.57
C PRO A 77 14.56 22.89 41.61
N CYS A 78 14.97 22.53 42.83
CA CYS A 78 14.03 22.19 43.89
C CYS A 78 13.20 23.39 44.38
N SER A 79 13.57 24.62 44.01
CA SER A 79 12.74 25.82 44.20
C SER A 79 11.42 25.78 43.40
N THR A 80 11.31 24.92 42.39
CA THR A 80 10.08 24.75 41.58
C THR A 80 9.03 23.88 42.27
N LEU A 81 9.42 23.04 43.24
CA LEU A 81 8.51 22.09 43.90
C LEU A 81 7.33 22.77 44.60
N GLY A 82 7.54 23.99 45.11
CA GLY A 82 6.51 24.80 45.78
C GLY A 82 5.77 25.78 44.88
N GLN A 83 6.03 25.80 43.57
CA GLN A 83 5.37 26.73 42.62
C GLN A 83 4.03 26.21 42.12
N LEU A 84 3.79 24.90 42.23
CA LEU A 84 2.52 24.28 41.90
C LEU A 84 1.56 24.38 43.10
N GLY A 85 0.25 24.43 42.85
CA GLY A 85 -0.78 24.57 43.90
C GLY A 85 -0.78 23.43 44.92
N GLY A 86 -1.55 23.57 46.01
CA GLY A 86 -1.57 22.58 47.12
C GLY A 86 -2.04 21.15 46.75
N SER A 87 -2.61 20.96 45.56
CA SER A 87 -2.95 19.65 44.99
C SER A 87 -1.80 18.97 44.23
N GLY A 88 -0.68 19.67 44.02
CA GLY A 88 0.41 19.24 43.14
C GLY A 88 0.13 19.53 41.66
N GLY A 89 0.97 18.98 40.79
CA GLY A 89 0.89 19.12 39.33
C GLY A 89 2.11 18.55 38.61
N THR A 90 2.13 18.68 37.28
CA THR A 90 3.25 18.28 36.42
C THR A 90 4.32 19.37 36.43
N LEU A 91 5.52 19.05 36.92
CA LEU A 91 6.69 19.93 36.79
C LEU A 91 7.27 19.86 35.38
N LEU A 92 7.40 18.64 34.85
CA LEU A 92 7.87 18.38 33.50
C LEU A 92 7.37 17.01 33.04
N SER A 93 6.92 16.91 31.80
CA SER A 93 6.59 15.63 31.17
C SER A 93 6.89 15.65 29.69
N THR A 94 7.19 14.48 29.14
CA THR A 94 7.45 14.33 27.69
C THR A 94 6.19 14.13 26.85
N MET A 95 5.02 14.13 27.50
CA MET A 95 3.69 13.95 26.92
C MET A 95 2.68 14.86 27.65
N PRO A 96 1.64 15.39 26.97
CA PRO A 96 0.70 16.33 27.57
C PRO A 96 -0.19 15.68 28.63
N ASN A 97 -0.78 16.50 29.50
CA ASN A 97 -1.83 16.04 30.40
C ASN A 97 -3.02 15.52 29.57
N GLY A 98 -3.52 14.33 29.89
CA GLY A 98 -4.61 13.69 29.15
C GLY A 98 -4.17 12.76 28.02
N ALA A 99 -2.86 12.68 27.71
CA ALA A 99 -2.35 11.66 26.79
C ALA A 99 -2.63 10.23 27.32
N PRO A 100 -3.08 9.29 26.47
CA PRO A 100 -3.26 7.89 26.85
C PRO A 100 -1.90 7.27 27.26
N ASP A 101 -1.91 6.32 28.19
CA ASP A 101 -0.70 5.58 28.60
C ASP A 101 0.52 6.46 28.96
N ARG A 102 0.30 7.72 29.35
CA ARG A 102 1.35 8.73 29.58
C ARG A 102 2.49 8.25 30.46
N ASN A 103 2.19 7.54 31.55
CA ASN A 103 3.20 7.00 32.46
C ASN A 103 3.90 5.76 31.89
N ALA A 104 3.20 4.94 31.10
CA ALA A 104 3.72 3.71 30.51
C ALA A 104 4.66 3.97 29.32
N ARG A 105 4.51 5.10 28.63
CA ARG A 105 5.30 5.45 27.43
C ARG A 105 6.30 6.58 27.67
N GLY A 106 5.89 7.62 28.38
CA GLY A 106 6.66 8.85 28.56
C GLY A 106 7.47 8.89 29.84
N LEU A 107 8.02 10.08 30.10
CA LEU A 107 8.60 10.48 31.38
C LEU A 107 7.72 11.56 32.01
N THR A 108 7.43 11.40 33.30
CA THR A 108 6.61 12.33 34.07
C THR A 108 7.31 12.64 35.38
N VAL A 109 7.57 13.93 35.62
CA VAL A 109 7.99 14.47 36.91
C VAL A 109 6.84 15.32 37.44
N ARG A 110 6.29 14.92 38.58
CA ARG A 110 5.14 15.58 39.19
C ARG A 110 5.30 15.70 40.70
N THR A 111 4.63 16.69 41.27
CA THR A 111 4.37 16.74 42.70
C THR A 111 2.92 16.33 42.97
N THR A 112 2.72 15.61 44.07
CA THR A 112 1.41 15.45 44.71
C THR A 112 1.33 16.43 45.89
N ALA A 113 0.27 16.35 46.70
CA ALA A 113 0.15 17.16 47.91
C ALA A 113 1.30 16.98 48.92
N ASP A 114 1.96 15.81 48.92
CA ASP A 114 2.96 15.42 49.92
C ASP A 114 4.23 14.76 49.36
N ARG A 115 4.30 14.43 48.05
CA ARG A 115 5.43 13.70 47.45
C ARG A 115 5.90 14.29 46.12
N LEU A 116 7.18 14.08 45.82
CA LEU A 116 7.77 14.18 44.49
C LEU A 116 7.82 12.79 43.86
N GLU A 117 7.32 12.67 42.64
CA GLU A 117 7.39 11.44 41.85
C GLU A 117 8.01 11.73 40.48
N ALA A 118 9.00 10.91 40.10
CA ALA A 118 9.52 10.83 38.75
C ALA A 118 9.36 9.41 38.25
N LEU A 119 8.69 9.24 37.12
CA LEU A 119 8.48 7.94 36.47
C LEU A 119 8.94 8.02 35.02
N THR A 120 9.49 6.92 34.51
CA THR A 120 9.69 6.69 33.08
C THR A 120 9.19 5.29 32.76
N ARG A 121 8.27 5.16 31.80
CA ARG A 121 7.74 3.86 31.35
C ARG A 121 7.32 2.92 32.49
N ASP A 122 6.43 3.40 33.35
CA ASP A 122 5.94 2.74 34.58
C ASP A 122 7.03 2.33 35.60
N SER A 123 8.27 2.74 35.37
CA SER A 123 9.38 2.52 36.29
C SER A 123 9.59 3.76 37.14
N VAL A 124 9.54 3.59 38.45
CA VAL A 124 9.75 4.67 39.41
C VAL A 124 11.24 5.01 39.47
N LEU A 125 11.58 6.25 39.11
CA LEU A 125 12.92 6.81 39.23
C LEU A 125 13.13 7.46 40.60
N ILE A 126 12.14 8.25 41.03
CA ILE A 126 12.13 8.94 42.32
C ILE A 126 10.74 8.85 42.91
N SER A 127 10.68 8.58 44.21
CA SER A 127 9.46 8.74 45.00
C SER A 127 9.85 9.11 46.42
N ALA A 128 9.72 10.39 46.76
CA ALA A 128 10.16 10.93 48.05
C ALA A 128 9.14 11.93 48.63
N PRO A 129 8.84 11.88 49.93
CA PRO A 129 8.06 12.90 50.62
C PRO A 129 8.71 14.29 50.51
N LEU A 130 7.90 15.34 50.31
CA LEU A 130 8.40 16.71 50.11
C LEU A 130 9.10 17.27 51.35
N ASP A 131 8.75 16.84 52.56
CA ASP A 131 9.38 17.22 53.82
C ASP A 131 10.81 16.66 53.97
N GLN A 132 11.06 15.49 53.38
CA GLN A 132 12.38 14.86 53.30
C GLN A 132 13.27 15.53 52.26
N LEU A 133 12.74 16.45 51.43
CA LEU A 133 13.49 17.17 50.41
C LEU A 133 14.13 18.48 50.90
N SER A 134 14.20 18.67 52.23
CA SER A 134 14.84 19.84 52.85
C SER A 134 16.35 19.84 52.62
N GLY A 135 16.84 20.82 51.85
CA GLY A 135 18.25 20.92 51.43
C GLY A 135 18.52 20.48 50.00
N CYS A 136 17.49 20.03 49.25
CA CYS A 136 17.63 19.77 47.83
C CYS A 136 18.01 21.03 47.04
N THR A 137 18.94 20.88 46.10
CA THR A 137 19.32 21.91 45.13
C THR A 137 18.64 21.71 43.79
N ALA A 138 18.78 20.54 43.17
CA ALA A 138 18.15 20.21 41.89
C ALA A 138 17.90 18.70 41.75
N LEU A 139 16.82 18.37 41.04
CA LEU A 139 16.55 17.06 40.49
C LEU A 139 17.23 16.93 39.13
N THR A 140 18.07 15.91 38.94
CA THR A 140 18.70 15.61 37.66
C THR A 140 18.24 14.26 37.13
N ILE A 141 17.84 14.19 35.86
CA ILE A 141 17.52 12.95 35.16
C ILE A 141 18.29 12.90 33.85
N THR A 142 19.06 11.85 33.61
CA THR A 142 19.82 11.63 32.38
C THR A 142 19.45 10.27 31.79
N THR A 143 19.07 10.21 30.53
CA THR A 143 18.66 8.97 29.86
C THR A 143 19.36 8.80 28.51
N ASN A 144 19.81 7.58 28.22
CA ASN A 144 20.37 7.16 26.94
C ASN A 144 20.04 5.68 26.67
N SER A 145 20.59 5.09 25.60
CA SER A 145 20.31 3.69 25.24
C SER A 145 20.81 2.64 26.24
N GLU A 146 21.68 3.01 27.17
CA GLU A 146 22.31 2.09 28.13
C GLU A 146 21.69 2.16 29.53
N GLN A 147 21.27 3.35 29.97
CA GLN A 147 20.70 3.55 31.29
C GLN A 147 19.86 4.84 31.39
N THR A 148 19.00 4.87 32.41
CA THR A 148 18.35 6.09 32.90
C THR A 148 18.69 6.29 34.36
N VAL A 149 19.28 7.45 34.68
CA VAL A 149 19.72 7.81 36.03
C VAL A 149 18.92 9.01 36.49
N ALA A 150 18.35 8.92 37.69
CA ALA A 150 17.72 10.05 38.36
C ALA A 150 18.33 10.23 39.75
N ALA A 151 18.63 11.46 40.13
CA ALA A 151 19.19 11.80 41.42
C ALA A 151 18.68 13.15 41.93
N VAL A 152 18.56 13.28 43.25
CA VAL A 152 18.25 14.54 43.92
C VAL A 152 19.51 15.11 44.55
N THR A 153 20.05 16.18 43.96
CA THR A 153 21.30 16.78 44.40
C THR A 153 21.13 17.46 45.76
N GLY A 154 21.98 17.08 46.72
CA GLY A 154 21.92 17.56 48.11
C GLY A 154 21.26 16.58 49.08
N ILE A 155 20.72 15.45 48.58
CA ILE A 155 20.07 14.43 49.40
C ILE A 155 20.56 13.04 48.98
N ASP A 156 21.34 12.42 49.85
CA ASP A 156 21.89 11.09 49.60
C ASP A 156 20.80 10.02 49.64
N GLY A 157 20.85 9.07 48.71
CA GLY A 157 19.95 7.92 48.66
C GLY A 157 18.59 8.16 48.01
N VAL A 158 18.30 9.36 47.49
CA VAL A 158 17.07 9.66 46.74
C VAL A 158 17.37 9.69 45.24
N GLY A 159 16.93 8.64 44.54
CA GLY A 159 17.20 8.43 43.12
C GLY A 159 17.25 6.95 42.75
N ALA A 160 17.34 6.67 41.46
CA ALA A 160 17.50 5.32 40.94
C ALA A 160 18.30 5.33 39.64
N THR A 161 19.01 4.23 39.39
CA THR A 161 19.63 3.92 38.10
C THR A 161 18.96 2.69 37.52
N LEU A 162 18.24 2.88 36.40
CA LEU A 162 17.68 1.81 35.60
C LEU A 162 18.70 1.43 34.51
N THR A 163 19.20 0.20 34.55
CA THR A 163 20.12 -0.31 33.51
C THR A 163 19.32 -0.93 32.37
N GLY A 164 19.63 -0.55 31.14
CA GLY A 164 18.89 -0.91 29.93
C GLY A 164 18.31 0.32 29.24
N ASP A 165 17.67 0.10 28.10
CA ASP A 165 16.99 1.17 27.37
C ASP A 165 15.66 1.47 28.06
N TYR A 166 15.60 2.59 28.79
CA TYR A 166 14.39 3.13 29.44
C TYR A 166 14.05 4.54 28.94
N ARG A 167 14.56 4.89 27.74
CA ARG A 167 14.31 6.19 27.13
C ARG A 167 12.81 6.42 26.96
N PRO A 168 12.29 7.58 27.37
CA PRO A 168 10.88 7.88 27.22
C PRO A 168 10.51 8.08 25.76
N GLN A 169 9.24 7.90 25.45
CA GLN A 169 8.65 8.51 24.26
C GLN A 169 8.50 10.02 24.48
N VAL A 170 8.82 10.80 23.45
CA VAL A 170 8.74 12.26 23.49
C VAL A 170 7.87 12.76 22.35
N VAL A 171 6.80 13.48 22.72
CA VAL A 171 5.99 14.28 21.78
C VAL A 171 6.11 15.78 22.02
N GLY A 172 6.87 16.17 23.04
CA GLY A 172 7.09 17.55 23.46
C GLY A 172 7.67 17.60 24.86
N ILE A 173 7.75 18.81 25.42
CA ILE A 173 8.04 19.06 26.83
C ILE A 173 6.88 19.89 27.38
N PHE A 174 6.12 19.30 28.29
CA PHE A 174 4.89 19.86 28.85
C PHE A 174 5.04 20.12 30.34
N THR A 175 4.46 21.22 30.82
CA THR A 175 4.55 21.63 32.23
C THR A 175 3.28 22.36 32.68
N ASP A 176 2.96 22.25 33.96
CA ASP A 176 1.92 23.07 34.61
C ASP A 176 2.51 24.34 35.24
N LEU A 177 3.85 24.53 35.15
CA LEU A 177 4.51 25.75 35.60
C LEU A 177 4.14 26.93 34.69
N GLN A 178 4.09 28.14 35.26
CA GLN A 178 3.74 29.35 34.52
C GLN A 178 4.73 30.48 34.79
N GLY A 179 4.96 31.33 33.79
CA GLY A 179 5.77 32.55 33.92
C GLY A 179 7.23 32.40 33.49
N ALA A 180 8.13 33.12 34.16
CA ALA A 180 9.54 33.18 33.81
C ALA A 180 10.27 31.88 34.20
N ALA A 181 11.21 31.45 33.34
CA ALA A 181 12.05 30.28 33.58
C ALA A 181 12.89 30.44 34.86
N PRO A 182 12.71 29.57 35.87
CA PRO A 182 13.55 29.53 37.05
C PRO A 182 15.01 29.27 36.69
N ALA A 183 15.95 29.93 37.39
CA ALA A 183 17.37 29.71 37.16
C ALA A 183 17.76 28.24 37.48
N GLY A 184 18.45 27.59 36.53
CA GLY A 184 18.87 26.20 36.63
C GLY A 184 17.86 25.16 36.12
N LEU A 185 16.67 25.60 35.69
CA LEU A 185 15.72 24.75 34.96
C LEU A 185 16.20 24.57 33.52
N SER A 186 16.48 23.33 33.13
CA SER A 186 16.89 22.99 31.77
C SER A 186 16.49 21.57 31.41
N ALA A 187 16.07 21.36 30.17
CA ALA A 187 15.95 20.07 29.53
C ALA A 187 16.65 20.17 28.16
N HIS A 188 17.65 19.33 27.96
CA HIS A 188 18.41 19.20 26.72
C HIS A 188 18.14 17.82 26.13
N MET A 189 17.76 17.76 24.86
CA MET A 189 17.45 16.52 24.17
C MET A 189 18.16 16.46 22.82
N ASP A 190 18.91 15.39 22.58
CA ASP A 190 19.45 15.10 21.25
C ASP A 190 18.44 14.27 20.46
N VAL A 191 17.95 14.83 19.35
CA VAL A 191 16.99 14.15 18.48
C VAL A 191 17.72 13.16 17.57
N ASP A 192 17.12 11.99 17.39
CA ASP A 192 17.67 10.96 16.50
C ASP A 192 17.50 11.34 15.02
N SER A 193 18.43 12.16 14.55
CA SER A 193 18.55 12.68 13.19
C SER A 193 19.57 11.89 12.36
N ARG A 194 19.86 10.63 12.73
CA ARG A 194 20.96 9.83 12.13
C ARG A 194 20.85 9.60 10.62
N PHE A 195 19.63 9.68 10.08
CA PHE A 195 19.33 9.45 8.66
C PHE A 195 19.32 10.73 7.83
N SER A 196 19.25 11.91 8.46
CA SER A 196 19.35 13.22 7.81
C SER A 196 20.81 13.53 7.50
N SER A 197 21.30 12.96 6.39
CA SER A 197 22.68 13.12 5.96
C SER A 197 22.81 13.62 4.53
N SER A 198 24.03 14.05 4.18
CA SER A 198 24.44 14.31 2.81
C SER A 198 25.87 13.80 2.56
N PRO A 199 26.20 13.39 1.33
CA PRO A 199 27.55 12.92 1.04
C PRO A 199 28.60 14.03 1.17
N THR A 200 29.73 13.73 1.80
CA THR A 200 30.90 14.63 1.75
C THR A 200 31.44 14.75 0.32
N LEU A 201 32.27 15.77 0.05
CA LEU A 201 32.95 15.92 -1.24
C LEU A 201 33.78 14.68 -1.61
N LEU A 202 34.38 14.02 -0.62
CA LEU A 202 35.13 12.77 -0.82
C LEU A 202 34.20 11.64 -1.28
N LYS A 203 33.06 11.45 -0.61
CA LYS A 203 32.05 10.46 -0.97
C LYS A 203 31.51 10.75 -2.37
N LEU A 204 31.13 11.98 -2.65
CA LEU A 204 30.63 12.42 -3.95
C LEU A 204 31.65 12.16 -5.08
N PHE A 205 32.92 12.52 -4.88
CA PHE A 205 33.97 12.26 -5.85
C PHE A 205 34.18 10.77 -6.10
N ALA A 206 34.23 9.95 -5.04
CA ALA A 206 34.36 8.50 -5.16
C ALA A 206 33.19 7.89 -5.96
N MET A 207 31.96 8.33 -5.70
CA MET A 207 30.76 7.90 -6.43
C MET A 207 30.84 8.25 -7.92
N ILE A 208 31.17 9.50 -8.25
CA ILE A 208 31.30 9.96 -9.64
C ILE A 208 32.39 9.18 -10.37
N VAL A 209 33.56 9.03 -9.76
CA VAL A 209 34.69 8.30 -10.35
C VAL A 209 34.37 6.80 -10.48
N ALA A 210 33.65 6.20 -9.53
CA ALA A 210 33.20 4.81 -9.63
C ALA A 210 32.28 4.60 -10.84
N ALA A 211 31.28 5.47 -11.03
CA ALA A 211 30.35 5.42 -12.14
C ALA A 211 31.06 5.64 -13.50
N LEU A 212 31.88 6.69 -13.61
CA LEU A 212 32.63 6.99 -14.83
C LEU A 212 33.64 5.89 -15.17
N SER A 213 34.37 5.36 -14.18
CA SER A 213 35.31 4.26 -14.39
C SER A 213 34.60 2.99 -14.84
N THR A 214 33.41 2.71 -14.30
CA THR A 214 32.57 1.59 -14.76
C THR A 214 32.17 1.77 -16.22
N ILE A 215 31.69 2.95 -16.62
CA ILE A 215 31.34 3.26 -18.02
C ILE A 215 32.54 3.08 -18.95
N VAL A 216 33.71 3.63 -18.58
CA VAL A 216 34.93 3.51 -19.37
C VAL A 216 35.39 2.05 -19.47
N SER A 217 35.26 1.27 -18.40
CA SER A 217 35.60 -0.16 -18.38
C SER A 217 34.70 -0.98 -19.32
N LEU A 218 33.40 -0.67 -19.37
CA LEU A 218 32.44 -1.30 -20.29
C LEU A 218 32.71 -0.90 -21.74
N TYR A 219 33.06 0.37 -21.98
CA TYR A 219 33.49 0.81 -23.31
C TYR A 219 34.79 0.11 -23.75
N ALA A 220 35.76 -0.04 -22.86
CA ALA A 220 36.99 -0.79 -23.14
C ALA A 220 36.68 -2.28 -23.43
N LEU A 221 35.76 -2.89 -22.67
CA LEU A 221 35.27 -4.25 -22.93
C LEU A 221 34.61 -4.36 -24.31
N HIS A 222 33.83 -3.36 -24.73
CA HIS A 222 33.28 -3.30 -26.09
C HIS A 222 34.36 -3.35 -27.17
N ARG A 223 35.46 -2.59 -26.97
CA ARG A 223 36.60 -2.56 -27.91
C ARG A 223 37.33 -3.91 -27.95
N ILE A 224 37.54 -4.54 -26.79
CA ILE A 224 38.11 -5.89 -26.67
C ILE A 224 37.19 -6.93 -27.33
N ASP A 225 35.87 -6.71 -27.29
CA ASP A 225 34.90 -7.60 -27.92
C ASP A 225 35.04 -7.67 -29.44
N GLY A 226 35.56 -6.62 -30.08
CA GLY A 226 35.74 -6.50 -31.54
C GLY A 226 37.01 -7.13 -32.13
N VAL A 227 37.85 -7.77 -31.32
CA VAL A 227 39.12 -8.40 -31.77
C VAL A 227 38.91 -9.58 -32.72
N ASP A 228 37.70 -10.13 -32.79
CA ASP A 228 37.34 -11.21 -33.71
C ASP A 228 37.07 -10.75 -35.15
N GLY A 229 37.27 -9.46 -35.46
CA GLY A 229 37.08 -8.88 -36.80
C GLY A 229 35.61 -8.75 -37.22
N ARG A 230 34.66 -9.14 -36.36
CA ARG A 230 33.22 -9.05 -36.67
C ARG A 230 32.70 -7.67 -36.29
N ARG A 231 32.13 -6.95 -37.26
CA ARG A 231 31.44 -5.67 -36.97
C ARG A 231 30.29 -5.89 -35.99
N ALA A 232 30.13 -4.95 -35.07
CA ALA A 232 28.98 -4.94 -34.17
C ALA A 232 27.69 -4.90 -35.01
N ARG A 233 26.78 -5.85 -34.77
CA ARG A 233 25.42 -5.75 -35.33
C ARG A 233 24.74 -4.53 -34.71
N ARG A 234 23.85 -3.87 -35.48
CA ARG A 234 23.04 -2.73 -34.98
C ARG A 234 22.47 -3.05 -33.60
N PHE A 235 22.49 -2.08 -32.68
CA PHE A 235 22.01 -2.25 -31.31
C PHE A 235 20.56 -2.75 -31.31
N LEU A 236 19.69 -2.07 -32.08
CA LEU A 236 18.35 -2.49 -32.45
C LEU A 236 18.31 -2.93 -33.92
N PRO A 237 17.88 -4.16 -34.25
CA PRO A 237 17.74 -4.58 -35.65
C PRO A 237 16.59 -3.84 -36.34
N ALA A 238 16.62 -3.71 -37.68
CA ALA A 238 15.59 -3.01 -38.45
C ALA A 238 14.14 -3.53 -38.26
N ARG A 239 13.97 -4.72 -37.69
CA ARG A 239 12.67 -5.32 -37.36
C ARG A 239 11.99 -4.72 -36.12
N TRP A 240 12.73 -4.00 -35.27
CA TRP A 240 12.18 -3.37 -34.07
C TRP A 240 11.10 -2.35 -34.41
N TRP A 241 11.29 -1.63 -35.53
CA TRP A 241 10.38 -0.59 -36.01
C TRP A 241 9.19 -1.10 -36.83
N LYS A 242 9.01 -2.43 -36.97
CA LYS A 242 7.91 -2.99 -37.78
C LYS A 242 6.67 -3.21 -36.93
N PHE A 243 5.74 -2.26 -36.89
CA PHE A 243 4.50 -2.38 -36.14
C PHE A 243 3.56 -3.47 -36.70
N THR A 244 2.92 -4.25 -35.84
CA THR A 244 1.97 -5.33 -36.20
C THR A 244 0.65 -5.17 -35.46
N GLY A 245 -0.42 -5.83 -35.93
CA GLY A 245 -1.74 -5.70 -35.30
C GLY A 245 -1.80 -6.16 -33.84
N ILE A 246 -0.97 -7.12 -33.43
CA ILE A 246 -0.89 -7.51 -32.01
C ILE A 246 -0.19 -6.44 -31.16
N ASP A 247 0.76 -5.67 -31.72
CA ASP A 247 1.35 -4.53 -31.01
C ASP A 247 0.32 -3.44 -30.80
N ALA A 248 -0.52 -3.17 -31.82
CA ALA A 248 -1.64 -2.24 -31.70
C ALA A 248 -2.60 -2.66 -30.58
N LEU A 249 -2.95 -3.96 -30.50
CA LEU A 249 -3.80 -4.48 -29.45
C LEU A 249 -3.15 -4.34 -28.07
N VAL A 250 -1.94 -4.86 -27.88
CA VAL A 250 -1.30 -4.86 -26.56
C VAL A 250 -1.03 -3.44 -26.07
N ILE A 251 -0.43 -2.59 -26.90
CA ILE A 251 -0.13 -1.20 -26.52
C ILE A 251 -1.42 -0.40 -26.35
N GLY A 252 -2.43 -0.61 -27.21
CA GLY A 252 -3.73 0.03 -27.11
C GLY A 252 -4.47 -0.35 -25.82
N THR A 253 -4.47 -1.63 -25.44
CA THR A 253 -5.05 -2.10 -24.18
C THR A 253 -4.30 -1.55 -22.97
N LEU A 254 -2.96 -1.53 -23.00
CA LEU A 254 -2.17 -0.91 -21.93
C LEU A 254 -2.48 0.59 -21.77
N ALA A 255 -2.61 1.33 -22.87
CA ALA A 255 -2.95 2.75 -22.84
C ALA A 255 -4.38 2.98 -22.33
N LEU A 256 -5.34 2.16 -22.76
CA LEU A 256 -6.72 2.19 -22.25
C LEU A 256 -6.76 1.89 -20.74
N TRP A 257 -6.01 0.88 -20.30
CA TRP A 257 -5.91 0.47 -18.90
C TRP A 257 -5.16 1.48 -18.03
N HIS A 258 -4.26 2.27 -18.59
CA HIS A 258 -3.64 3.36 -17.86
C HIS A 258 -4.67 4.43 -17.44
N VAL A 259 -5.73 4.64 -18.24
CA VAL A 259 -6.80 5.59 -17.95
C VAL A 259 -7.91 4.98 -17.07
N PHE A 260 -8.41 3.79 -17.41
CA PHE A 260 -9.58 3.19 -16.75
C PHE A 260 -9.26 2.02 -15.81
N GLY A 261 -8.03 1.52 -15.86
CA GLY A 261 -7.61 0.33 -15.13
C GLY A 261 -7.34 0.60 -13.66
N ALA A 262 -7.50 -0.45 -12.87
CA ALA A 262 -7.33 -0.42 -11.43
C ALA A 262 -5.92 -0.03 -10.97
N ASN A 263 -5.85 0.58 -9.80
CA ASN A 263 -4.63 0.90 -9.08
C ASN A 263 -4.16 -0.27 -8.21
N THR A 264 -2.95 -0.17 -7.65
CA THR A 264 -2.43 -1.18 -6.70
C THR A 264 -2.50 -0.69 -5.26
N SER A 265 -2.46 -1.60 -4.28
CA SER A 265 -2.59 -1.30 -2.85
C SER A 265 -1.62 -0.23 -2.37
N ASP A 266 -0.35 -0.33 -2.76
CA ASP A 266 0.74 0.49 -2.20
C ASP A 266 0.94 1.81 -2.98
N ASP A 267 0.01 2.18 -3.86
CA ASP A 267 0.17 3.41 -4.66
C ASP A 267 0.16 4.66 -3.76
N GLY A 268 -0.74 4.72 -2.76
CA GLY A 268 -0.75 5.78 -1.77
C GLY A 268 0.48 5.75 -0.87
N TYR A 269 0.94 4.55 -0.49
CA TYR A 269 2.13 4.33 0.35
C TYR A 269 3.38 4.94 -0.29
N LEU A 270 3.65 4.57 -1.56
CA LEU A 270 4.83 5.03 -2.28
C LEU A 270 4.75 6.50 -2.69
N LEU A 271 3.54 7.00 -3.01
CA LEU A 271 3.36 8.43 -3.29
C LEU A 271 3.60 9.29 -2.03
N GLY A 272 3.08 8.87 -0.87
CA GLY A 272 3.29 9.58 0.40
C GLY A 272 4.77 9.69 0.73
N MET A 273 5.48 8.57 0.71
CA MET A 273 6.93 8.54 0.94
C MET A 273 7.72 9.39 -0.06
N ALA A 274 7.40 9.29 -1.36
CA ALA A 274 8.08 10.06 -2.39
C ALA A 274 7.89 11.58 -2.21
N ARG A 275 6.70 12.03 -1.82
CA ARG A 275 6.39 13.45 -1.60
C ARG A 275 7.12 14.00 -0.37
N VAL A 276 7.09 13.27 0.73
CA VAL A 276 7.69 13.71 2.01
C VAL A 276 9.23 13.65 1.98
N SER A 277 9.82 12.78 1.15
CA SER A 277 11.28 12.59 1.08
C SER A 277 12.09 13.85 0.72
N GLU A 278 11.47 14.81 0.02
CA GLU A 278 12.13 16.07 -0.30
C GLU A 278 12.33 16.94 0.95
N HIS A 279 11.34 16.96 1.85
CA HIS A 279 11.44 17.75 3.06
C HIS A 279 12.28 17.04 4.12
N SER A 280 12.11 15.73 4.30
CA SER A 280 12.86 14.98 5.32
C SER A 280 14.35 14.81 5.01
N GLY A 281 14.74 15.02 3.76
CA GLY A 281 16.13 14.92 3.29
C GLY A 281 16.60 13.50 2.99
N TYR A 282 15.74 12.49 3.19
CA TYR A 282 16.02 11.09 2.87
C TYR A 282 14.73 10.30 2.58
N MET A 283 14.86 9.14 1.92
CA MET A 283 13.72 8.25 1.61
C MET A 283 13.29 7.46 2.86
N ALA A 284 12.65 8.14 3.81
CA ALA A 284 12.13 7.57 5.05
C ALA A 284 10.97 6.62 4.78
N ASN A 285 10.91 5.52 5.52
CA ASN A 285 9.64 4.84 5.67
C ASN A 285 8.71 5.70 6.54
N TYR A 286 7.76 6.36 5.89
CA TYR A 286 6.87 7.33 6.49
C TYR A 286 5.80 6.71 7.39
N PHE A 287 5.40 5.46 7.11
CA PHE A 287 4.23 4.83 7.69
C PHE A 287 4.54 3.81 8.78
N ARG A 288 5.77 3.30 8.85
CA ARG A 288 6.20 2.24 9.77
C ARG A 288 7.70 2.31 10.03
N TRP A 289 8.16 1.53 11.00
CA TRP A 289 9.55 1.28 11.32
C TRP A 289 10.33 2.52 11.80
N PHE A 290 9.68 3.42 12.55
CA PHE A 290 10.37 4.50 13.27
C PHE A 290 11.18 5.43 12.34
N GLY A 291 10.67 5.65 11.12
CA GLY A 291 11.30 6.53 10.14
C GLY A 291 12.60 6.02 9.50
N VAL A 292 12.95 4.74 9.62
CA VAL A 292 14.17 4.21 8.99
C VAL A 292 14.09 4.27 7.45
N PRO A 293 15.21 4.50 6.74
CA PRO A 293 15.22 4.61 5.28
C PRO A 293 14.87 3.29 4.57
N GLU A 294 14.38 3.35 3.33
CA GLU A 294 14.15 2.19 2.44
C GLU A 294 15.41 1.49 1.92
N ALA A 295 16.59 1.91 2.36
CA ALA A 295 17.85 1.27 2.01
C ALA A 295 17.99 -0.11 2.69
N PRO A 296 18.54 -1.15 2.01
CA PRO A 296 19.34 -1.08 0.78
C PRO A 296 18.53 -1.14 -0.53
N PHE A 297 17.20 -1.12 -0.47
CA PHE A 297 16.35 -1.13 -1.65
C PHE A 297 15.88 0.30 -1.99
N GLY A 298 15.04 0.45 -3.02
CA GLY A 298 14.25 1.67 -3.17
C GLY A 298 14.83 2.80 -4.01
N TRP A 299 15.93 2.61 -4.77
CA TRP A 299 16.42 3.65 -5.70
C TRP A 299 15.35 4.13 -6.70
N TYR A 300 14.37 3.27 -6.99
CA TYR A 300 13.25 3.60 -7.86
C TYR A 300 12.29 4.61 -7.22
N TYR A 301 12.21 4.67 -5.89
CA TYR A 301 11.37 5.64 -5.18
C TYR A 301 11.90 7.06 -5.33
N ASP A 302 13.22 7.24 -5.44
CA ASP A 302 13.82 8.53 -5.77
C ASP A 302 13.40 9.01 -7.19
N VAL A 303 13.16 8.08 -8.12
CA VAL A 303 12.57 8.42 -9.43
C VAL A 303 11.13 8.90 -9.28
N LEU A 304 10.35 8.27 -8.40
CA LEU A 304 8.98 8.72 -8.09
C LEU A 304 8.99 10.10 -7.43
N ALA A 305 9.92 10.38 -6.52
CA ALA A 305 10.09 11.69 -5.91
C ALA A 305 10.36 12.77 -6.97
N LEU A 306 11.22 12.48 -7.96
CA LEU A 306 11.45 13.38 -9.10
C LEU A 306 10.18 13.61 -9.95
N PHE A 307 9.34 12.58 -10.13
CA PHE A 307 8.07 12.73 -10.85
C PHE A 307 7.05 13.56 -10.06
N ALA A 308 6.99 13.37 -8.74
CA ALA A 308 6.07 14.08 -7.84
C ALA A 308 6.31 15.60 -7.85
N LYS A 309 7.57 16.05 -8.09
CA LYS A 309 7.90 17.48 -8.27
C LYS A 309 7.24 18.12 -9.48
N VAL A 310 6.88 17.34 -10.50
CA VAL A 310 6.19 17.84 -11.70
C VAL A 310 4.68 17.81 -11.48
N SER A 311 4.16 16.66 -11.02
CA SER A 311 2.74 16.49 -10.71
C SER A 311 2.55 15.25 -9.85
N THR A 312 1.56 15.26 -8.97
CA THR A 312 1.13 14.11 -8.17
C THR A 312 -0.06 13.37 -8.80
N ALA A 313 -0.53 13.80 -9.98
CA ALA A 313 -1.67 13.19 -10.65
C ALA A 313 -1.41 11.70 -10.98
N SER A 314 -2.44 10.87 -10.79
CA SER A 314 -2.36 9.41 -10.95
C SER A 314 -1.85 8.96 -12.32
N MET A 315 -2.29 9.60 -13.42
CA MET A 315 -1.80 9.28 -14.77
C MET A 315 -0.31 9.60 -14.95
N TRP A 316 0.16 10.71 -14.39
CA TRP A 316 1.57 11.10 -14.50
C TRP A 316 2.47 10.18 -13.68
N MET A 317 2.12 9.95 -12.41
CA MET A 317 2.92 9.14 -11.50
C MET A 317 3.07 7.68 -11.98
N ARG A 318 2.06 7.14 -12.68
CA ARG A 318 2.06 5.75 -13.20
C ARG A 318 2.69 5.61 -14.59
N LEU A 319 3.17 6.70 -15.19
CA LEU A 319 3.78 6.68 -16.51
C LEU A 319 5.02 5.75 -16.61
N PRO A 320 5.91 5.65 -15.61
CA PRO A 320 7.02 4.69 -15.64
C PRO A 320 6.56 3.24 -15.77
N ALA A 321 5.46 2.86 -15.11
CA ALA A 321 4.89 1.52 -15.22
C ALA A 321 4.34 1.24 -16.63
N LEU A 322 3.63 2.20 -17.24
CA LEU A 322 3.15 2.09 -18.62
C LEU A 322 4.33 1.91 -19.61
N ILE A 323 5.37 2.73 -19.48
CA ILE A 323 6.58 2.64 -20.31
C ILE A 323 7.23 1.27 -20.14
N ALA A 324 7.35 0.77 -18.91
CA ALA A 324 7.91 -0.56 -18.63
C ALA A 324 7.08 -1.68 -19.26
N GLY A 325 5.75 -1.58 -19.26
CA GLY A 325 4.84 -2.53 -19.92
C GLY A 325 5.00 -2.55 -21.43
N ILE A 326 5.06 -1.38 -22.06
CA ILE A 326 5.31 -1.25 -23.50
C ILE A 326 6.68 -1.84 -23.87
N LEU A 327 7.72 -1.50 -23.10
CA LEU A 327 9.06 -2.02 -23.32
C LEU A 327 9.14 -3.54 -23.10
N CYS A 328 8.45 -4.08 -22.08
CA CYS A 328 8.33 -5.52 -21.87
C CYS A 328 7.78 -6.22 -23.11
N TRP A 329 6.63 -5.75 -23.63
CA TRP A 329 6.01 -6.32 -24.82
C TRP A 329 6.93 -6.22 -26.06
N MET A 330 7.57 -5.06 -26.25
CA MET A 330 8.50 -4.85 -27.36
C MET A 330 9.69 -5.81 -27.28
N VAL A 331 10.25 -6.04 -26.09
CA VAL A 331 11.33 -7.00 -25.87
C VAL A 331 10.86 -8.44 -26.13
N ILE A 332 9.67 -8.81 -25.65
CA ILE A 332 9.08 -10.14 -25.88
C ILE A 332 8.91 -10.40 -27.38
N SER A 333 8.21 -9.50 -28.07
CA SER A 333 7.85 -9.68 -29.49
C SER A 333 9.06 -9.59 -30.44
N ARG A 334 10.08 -8.80 -30.11
CA ARG A 334 11.22 -8.50 -31.01
C ARG A 334 12.51 -9.21 -30.71
N GLU A 335 12.77 -9.58 -29.46
CA GLU A 335 14.00 -10.26 -29.07
C GLU A 335 13.76 -11.68 -28.55
N VAL A 336 12.78 -11.88 -27.67
CA VAL A 336 12.52 -13.19 -27.06
C VAL A 336 11.93 -14.18 -28.07
N ILE A 337 10.76 -13.89 -28.64
CA ILE A 337 10.06 -14.80 -29.56
C ILE A 337 10.96 -15.22 -30.75
N PRO A 338 11.68 -14.30 -31.42
CA PRO A 338 12.57 -14.69 -32.52
C PRO A 338 13.76 -15.56 -32.08
N ARG A 339 14.24 -15.41 -30.84
CA ARG A 339 15.34 -16.19 -30.28
C ARG A 339 14.93 -17.64 -29.98
N LEU A 340 13.66 -17.87 -29.67
CA LEU A 340 13.10 -19.19 -29.38
C LEU A 340 12.93 -20.07 -30.63
N GLY A 341 13.00 -19.52 -31.85
CA GLY A 341 13.05 -20.31 -33.08
C GLY A 341 12.26 -19.73 -34.26
N VAL A 342 12.58 -20.18 -35.48
CA VAL A 342 11.93 -19.69 -36.71
C VAL A 342 10.45 -20.08 -36.76
N ALA A 343 10.09 -21.28 -36.31
CA ALA A 343 8.70 -21.73 -36.32
C ALA A 343 7.84 -20.94 -35.32
N VAL A 344 8.41 -20.59 -34.16
CA VAL A 344 7.76 -19.74 -33.15
C VAL A 344 7.44 -18.36 -33.74
N ARG A 345 8.44 -17.71 -34.36
CA ARG A 345 8.29 -16.38 -34.97
C ARG A 345 7.25 -16.30 -36.08
N ARG A 346 7.00 -17.40 -36.81
CA ARG A 346 6.03 -17.42 -37.92
C ARG A 346 4.62 -17.83 -37.47
N ASN A 347 4.47 -18.34 -36.26
CA ASN A 347 3.19 -18.78 -35.74
C ASN A 347 2.41 -17.60 -35.14
N LYS A 348 1.45 -17.08 -35.91
CA LYS A 348 0.59 -15.97 -35.46
C LYS A 348 -0.16 -16.31 -34.17
N VAL A 349 -0.73 -17.51 -34.05
CA VAL A 349 -1.47 -17.93 -32.86
C VAL A 349 -0.58 -17.87 -31.61
N ALA A 350 0.66 -18.36 -31.70
CA ALA A 350 1.58 -18.32 -30.56
C ALA A 350 1.92 -16.89 -30.11
N ILE A 351 2.11 -15.96 -31.05
CA ILE A 351 2.37 -14.55 -30.74
C ILE A 351 1.14 -13.90 -30.08
N TRP A 352 -0.06 -14.17 -30.61
CA TRP A 352 -1.31 -13.68 -30.01
C TRP A 352 -1.54 -14.25 -28.61
N THR A 353 -1.31 -15.55 -28.39
CA THR A 353 -1.36 -16.15 -27.06
C THR A 353 -0.38 -15.48 -26.10
N GLY A 354 0.85 -15.22 -26.56
CA GLY A 354 1.86 -14.51 -25.75
C GLY A 354 1.40 -13.11 -25.35
N GLY A 355 0.85 -12.34 -26.29
CA GLY A 355 0.34 -10.99 -26.02
C GLY A 355 -0.87 -10.97 -25.08
N LEU A 356 -1.82 -11.90 -25.26
CA LEU A 356 -3.01 -11.99 -24.40
C LEU A 356 -2.68 -12.48 -23.00
N VAL A 357 -1.78 -13.47 -22.84
CA VAL A 357 -1.31 -13.89 -21.51
C VAL A 357 -0.45 -12.81 -20.86
N PHE A 358 0.33 -12.05 -21.63
CA PHE A 358 1.02 -10.88 -21.11
C PHE A 358 0.04 -9.87 -20.52
N LEU A 359 -1.02 -9.51 -21.26
CA LEU A 359 -2.06 -8.60 -20.77
C LEU A 359 -2.78 -9.16 -19.53
N ALA A 360 -3.26 -10.42 -19.58
CA ALA A 360 -3.96 -11.06 -18.46
C ALA A 360 -3.12 -11.15 -17.17
N PHE A 361 -1.79 -11.05 -17.29
CA PHE A 361 -0.89 -10.99 -16.14
C PHE A 361 -0.52 -9.53 -15.80
N TRP A 362 -0.35 -8.65 -16.78
CA TRP A 362 0.08 -7.29 -16.57
C TRP A 362 -1.00 -6.43 -15.91
N LEU A 363 -2.22 -6.47 -16.43
CA LEU A 363 -3.35 -5.63 -16.02
C LEU A 363 -3.65 -5.72 -14.51
N PRO A 364 -3.71 -6.92 -13.88
CA PRO A 364 -4.03 -7.03 -12.46
C PRO A 364 -2.89 -6.72 -11.47
N TYR A 365 -1.63 -6.64 -11.93
CA TYR A 365 -0.47 -6.50 -11.03
C TYR A 365 0.35 -5.23 -11.28
N ASN A 366 0.55 -4.82 -12.52
CA ASN A 366 1.63 -3.91 -12.94
C ASN A 366 1.12 -2.55 -13.45
N ASN A 367 0.07 -2.00 -12.84
CA ASN A 367 -0.49 -0.70 -13.23
C ASN A 367 -0.13 0.45 -12.25
N GLY A 368 0.29 0.13 -11.03
CA GLY A 368 0.54 1.07 -9.94
C GLY A 368 1.99 1.60 -9.86
N LEU A 369 2.36 2.12 -8.68
CA LEU A 369 3.67 2.71 -8.39
C LEU A 369 4.70 1.71 -7.85
N ARG A 370 4.30 0.47 -7.57
CA ARG A 370 5.21 -0.57 -7.06
C ARG A 370 6.34 -0.86 -8.06
N PRO A 371 7.51 -1.37 -7.62
CA PRO A 371 8.67 -1.58 -8.50
C PRO A 371 8.56 -2.81 -9.42
N GLU A 372 7.56 -3.69 -9.26
CA GLU A 372 7.40 -4.90 -10.08
C GLU A 372 7.41 -4.67 -11.61
N PRO A 373 6.79 -3.61 -12.17
CA PRO A 373 6.87 -3.33 -13.61
C PRO A 373 8.33 -3.17 -14.09
N ILE A 374 9.16 -2.49 -13.29
CA ILE A 374 10.58 -2.26 -13.59
C ILE A 374 11.37 -3.57 -13.44
N ILE A 375 11.06 -4.37 -12.41
CA ILE A 375 11.70 -5.67 -12.17
C ILE A 375 11.33 -6.68 -13.27
N ALA A 376 10.08 -6.72 -13.72
CA ALA A 376 9.63 -7.57 -14.82
C ALA A 376 10.39 -7.25 -16.11
N LEU A 377 10.57 -5.95 -16.40
CA LEU A 377 11.39 -5.49 -17.53
C LEU A 377 12.86 -5.88 -17.33
N GLY A 378 13.41 -5.65 -16.14
CA GLY A 378 14.79 -5.96 -15.77
C GLY A 378 15.12 -7.44 -15.91
N ALA A 379 14.23 -8.34 -15.49
CA ALA A 379 14.38 -9.79 -15.65
C ALA A 379 14.44 -10.20 -17.14
N LEU A 380 13.54 -9.66 -17.97
CA LEU A 380 13.56 -9.90 -19.41
C LEU A 380 14.80 -9.35 -20.11
N LEU A 381 15.21 -8.14 -19.77
CA LEU A 381 16.40 -7.50 -20.33
C LEU A 381 17.69 -8.23 -19.91
N THR A 382 17.74 -8.73 -18.67
CA THR A 382 18.84 -9.58 -18.17
C THR A 382 18.94 -10.85 -19.02
N TRP A 383 17.82 -11.55 -19.21
CA TRP A 383 17.78 -12.75 -20.06
C TRP A 383 18.19 -12.45 -21.51
N CYS A 384 17.65 -11.39 -22.11
CA CYS A 384 17.98 -10.98 -23.48
C CYS A 384 19.47 -10.66 -23.63
N SER A 385 20.05 -10.00 -22.63
CA SER A 385 21.46 -9.63 -22.62
C SER A 385 22.38 -10.85 -22.49
N ILE A 386 22.02 -11.82 -21.64
CA ILE A 386 22.70 -13.12 -21.56
C ILE A 386 22.58 -13.90 -22.88
N GLU A 387 21.38 -14.00 -23.46
CA GLU A 387 21.20 -14.69 -24.74
C GLU A 387 21.96 -14.03 -25.89
N ARG A 388 22.04 -12.70 -25.88
CA ARG A 388 22.84 -11.93 -26.85
C ARG A 388 24.33 -12.20 -26.66
N ALA A 389 24.82 -12.25 -25.42
CA ALA A 389 26.21 -12.64 -25.12
C ALA A 389 26.51 -14.05 -25.65
N ILE A 390 25.63 -15.03 -25.36
CA ILE A 390 25.78 -16.42 -25.82
C ILE A 390 25.76 -16.51 -27.34
N ALA A 391 24.80 -15.83 -28.00
CA ALA A 391 24.63 -15.90 -29.44
C ALA A 391 25.76 -15.21 -30.23
N THR A 392 26.38 -14.17 -29.65
CA THR A 392 27.44 -13.39 -30.31
C THR A 392 28.85 -13.76 -29.86
N GLY A 393 29.01 -14.50 -28.77
CA GLY A 393 30.31 -14.80 -28.17
C GLY A 393 30.99 -13.59 -27.55
N ARG A 394 30.22 -12.59 -27.10
CA ARG A 394 30.70 -11.29 -26.57
C ARG A 394 30.38 -11.16 -25.09
N LEU A 395 31.23 -10.47 -24.33
CA LEU A 395 31.05 -10.31 -22.89
C LEU A 395 30.44 -8.97 -22.46
N LEU A 396 30.45 -7.93 -23.30
CA LEU A 396 29.75 -6.68 -22.99
C LEU A 396 28.25 -6.91 -22.68
N PRO A 397 27.48 -7.68 -23.47
CA PRO A 397 26.09 -7.95 -23.11
C PRO A 397 25.96 -8.74 -21.81
N ALA A 398 26.95 -9.57 -21.44
CA ALA A 398 26.95 -10.25 -20.16
C ALA A 398 27.19 -9.28 -19.00
N ALA A 399 28.11 -8.32 -19.16
CA ALA A 399 28.34 -7.25 -18.18
C ALA A 399 27.10 -6.37 -18.00
N MET A 400 26.41 -6.01 -19.11
CA MET A 400 25.13 -5.30 -19.04
C MET A 400 24.03 -6.13 -18.36
N ALA A 401 24.00 -7.44 -18.55
CA ALA A 401 23.06 -8.31 -17.84
C ALA A 401 23.28 -8.27 -16.33
N VAL A 402 24.54 -8.29 -15.89
CA VAL A 402 24.90 -8.17 -14.47
C VAL A 402 24.49 -6.81 -13.90
N LEU A 403 24.73 -5.72 -14.63
CA LEU A 403 24.30 -4.38 -14.25
C LEU A 403 22.77 -4.30 -14.08
N ILE A 404 22.01 -4.76 -15.07
CA ILE A 404 20.54 -4.73 -15.04
C ILE A 404 20.00 -5.60 -13.90
N ALA A 405 20.56 -6.78 -13.67
CA ALA A 405 20.17 -7.66 -12.58
C ALA A 405 20.44 -7.01 -11.21
N ALA A 406 21.58 -6.33 -11.05
CA ALA A 406 21.93 -5.63 -9.82
C ALA A 406 20.95 -4.48 -9.51
N PHE A 407 20.63 -3.64 -10.51
CA PHE A 407 19.63 -2.58 -10.34
C PHE A 407 18.20 -3.11 -10.18
N SER A 408 17.87 -4.26 -10.76
CA SER A 408 16.56 -4.91 -10.53
C SER A 408 16.45 -5.41 -9.09
N LEU A 409 17.51 -5.99 -8.54
CA LEU A 409 17.56 -6.42 -7.14
C LEU A 409 17.48 -5.22 -6.18
N ALA A 410 18.18 -4.12 -6.49
CA ALA A 410 18.14 -2.91 -5.67
C ALA A 410 16.81 -2.15 -5.79
N ALA A 411 15.99 -2.40 -6.83
CA ALA A 411 14.66 -1.80 -6.92
C ALA A 411 13.68 -2.39 -5.90
N GLY A 412 13.82 -3.68 -5.58
CA GLY A 412 13.04 -4.34 -4.52
C GLY A 412 13.45 -5.81 -4.33
N PRO A 413 13.12 -6.44 -3.18
CA PRO A 413 13.53 -7.81 -2.86
C PRO A 413 13.11 -8.86 -3.90
N SER A 414 11.96 -8.66 -4.54
CA SER A 414 11.44 -9.51 -5.63
C SER A 414 12.36 -9.52 -6.87
N GLY A 415 13.27 -8.55 -6.99
CA GLY A 415 14.29 -8.48 -8.04
C GLY A 415 15.30 -9.62 -8.03
N LEU A 416 15.36 -10.42 -6.97
CA LEU A 416 16.18 -11.63 -6.87
C LEU A 416 15.97 -12.59 -8.05
N ILE A 417 14.79 -12.59 -8.67
CA ILE A 417 14.50 -13.42 -9.84
C ILE A 417 15.44 -13.17 -11.03
N ALA A 418 16.00 -11.96 -11.16
CA ALA A 418 16.94 -11.61 -12.22
C ALA A 418 18.25 -12.41 -12.11
N ILE A 419 18.63 -12.81 -10.89
CA ILE A 419 19.79 -13.68 -10.66
C ILE A 419 19.58 -15.07 -11.28
N GLY A 420 18.33 -15.56 -11.31
CA GLY A 420 17.98 -16.82 -11.98
C GLY A 420 18.42 -16.82 -13.45
N ALA A 421 18.31 -15.68 -14.14
CA ALA A 421 18.76 -15.53 -15.53
C ALA A 421 20.29 -15.61 -15.68
N LEU A 422 21.03 -15.06 -14.70
CA LEU A 422 22.49 -15.15 -14.67
C LEU A 422 22.95 -16.59 -14.42
N ILE A 423 22.33 -17.28 -13.46
CA ILE A 423 22.64 -18.69 -13.13
C ILE A 423 22.38 -19.59 -14.33
N ALA A 424 21.22 -19.46 -14.98
CA ALA A 424 20.87 -20.25 -16.16
C ALA A 424 21.83 -20.03 -17.35
N GLY A 425 22.45 -18.85 -17.42
CA GLY A 425 23.45 -18.47 -18.42
C GLY A 425 24.91 -18.74 -18.04
N ALA A 426 25.21 -19.11 -16.78
CA ALA A 426 26.57 -19.09 -16.25
C ALA A 426 27.54 -20.00 -17.03
N ARG A 427 27.15 -21.25 -17.30
CA ARG A 427 27.99 -22.22 -18.03
C ARG A 427 28.43 -21.74 -19.42
N PRO A 428 27.52 -21.34 -20.34
CA PRO A 428 27.95 -20.87 -21.66
C PRO A 428 28.73 -19.55 -21.59
N ILE A 429 28.42 -18.65 -20.64
CA ILE A 429 29.21 -17.42 -20.45
C ILE A 429 30.64 -17.74 -20.00
N LEU A 430 30.81 -18.68 -19.05
CA LEU A 430 32.12 -19.13 -18.59
C LEU A 430 32.93 -19.74 -19.74
N GLN A 431 32.29 -20.53 -20.61
CA GLN A 431 32.95 -21.07 -21.81
C GLN A 431 33.43 -19.98 -22.75
N ILE A 432 32.64 -18.91 -22.96
CA ILE A 432 33.04 -17.74 -23.76
C ILE A 432 34.23 -17.03 -23.10
N LEU A 433 34.16 -16.81 -21.78
CA LEU A 433 35.23 -16.18 -21.01
C LEU A 433 36.53 -16.97 -21.09
N ILE A 434 36.50 -18.30 -20.96
CA ILE A 434 37.67 -19.17 -21.10
C ILE A 434 38.23 -19.13 -22.52
N ALA A 435 37.37 -19.22 -23.54
CA ALA A 435 37.79 -19.21 -24.94
C ALA A 435 38.47 -17.87 -25.31
N ARG A 436 37.96 -16.76 -24.79
CA ARG A 436 38.49 -15.41 -25.03
C ARG A 436 39.69 -15.08 -24.14
N GLY A 437 39.73 -15.58 -22.90
CA GLY A 437 40.78 -15.34 -21.91
C GLY A 437 42.17 -15.63 -22.43
N LYS A 438 42.32 -16.67 -23.25
CA LYS A 438 43.59 -17.03 -23.90
C LYS A 438 44.10 -15.97 -24.90
N ARG A 439 43.22 -15.10 -25.43
CA ARG A 439 43.58 -14.08 -26.44
C ARG A 439 43.71 -12.68 -25.83
N VAL A 440 42.76 -12.31 -24.98
CA VAL A 440 42.64 -10.94 -24.46
C VAL A 440 42.93 -10.82 -22.96
N GLY A 441 43.29 -11.92 -22.29
CA GLY A 441 43.52 -11.99 -20.85
C GLY A 441 42.21 -12.12 -20.05
N PHE A 442 42.28 -12.76 -18.89
CA PHE A 442 41.11 -12.97 -18.03
C PHE A 442 40.69 -11.69 -17.29
N LEU A 443 41.65 -10.96 -16.72
CA LEU A 443 41.37 -9.76 -15.91
C LEU A 443 40.68 -8.64 -16.71
N SER A 444 41.04 -8.46 -17.97
CA SER A 444 40.43 -7.45 -18.86
C SER A 444 38.96 -7.71 -19.17
N GLN A 445 38.47 -8.92 -18.88
CA GLN A 445 37.09 -9.33 -19.05
C GLN A 445 36.34 -9.36 -17.71
N ILE A 446 37.00 -9.82 -16.64
CA ILE A 446 36.39 -9.96 -15.32
C ILE A 446 36.21 -8.60 -14.63
N MET A 447 37.21 -7.71 -14.69
CA MET A 447 37.16 -6.42 -13.97
C MET A 447 35.97 -5.55 -14.40
N PRO A 448 35.65 -5.36 -15.70
CA PRO A 448 34.45 -4.62 -16.10
C PRO A 448 33.13 -5.28 -15.66
N ILE A 449 33.08 -6.61 -15.58
CA ILE A 449 31.88 -7.33 -15.11
C ILE A 449 31.67 -7.10 -13.60
N LEU A 450 32.75 -7.16 -12.82
CA LEU A 450 32.69 -6.89 -11.37
C LEU A 450 32.34 -5.43 -11.09
N ALA A 451 32.93 -4.48 -11.83
CA ALA A 451 32.56 -3.07 -11.74
C ALA A 451 31.07 -2.85 -12.05
N ALA A 452 30.57 -3.46 -13.13
CA ALA A 452 29.15 -3.39 -13.50
C ALA A 452 28.20 -3.98 -12.44
N GLY A 453 28.60 -5.04 -11.74
CA GLY A 453 27.79 -5.64 -10.67
C GLY A 453 27.83 -4.89 -9.35
N THR A 454 28.89 -4.13 -9.08
CA THR A 454 29.08 -3.42 -7.80
C THR A 454 28.72 -1.94 -7.86
N VAL A 455 28.65 -1.34 -9.04
CA VAL A 455 28.29 0.09 -9.20
C VAL A 455 26.90 0.43 -8.63
N VAL A 456 26.00 -0.56 -8.49
CA VAL A 456 24.70 -0.36 -7.83
C VAL A 456 24.84 0.15 -6.38
N LEU A 457 25.95 -0.20 -5.70
CA LEU A 457 26.24 0.28 -4.35
C LEU A 457 26.36 1.81 -4.28
N VAL A 458 26.73 2.46 -5.38
CA VAL A 458 26.76 3.93 -5.49
C VAL A 458 25.34 4.50 -5.36
N ALA A 459 24.33 3.84 -5.93
CA ALA A 459 22.94 4.27 -5.80
C ALA A 459 22.39 3.93 -4.40
N VAL A 460 22.67 2.72 -3.90
CA VAL A 460 22.17 2.25 -2.59
C VAL A 460 22.72 3.08 -1.42
N PHE A 461 24.01 3.43 -1.47
CA PHE A 461 24.70 4.18 -0.43
C PHE A 461 25.01 5.61 -0.86
N ALA A 462 24.18 6.18 -1.76
CA ALA A 462 24.39 7.53 -2.29
C ALA A 462 24.45 8.56 -1.16
N ASP A 463 23.46 8.48 -0.29
CA ASP A 463 23.34 9.27 0.93
C ASP A 463 23.69 8.41 2.16
N GLN A 464 22.93 7.32 2.35
CA GLN A 464 23.04 6.43 3.51
C GLN A 464 24.41 5.74 3.65
N THR A 465 24.75 5.37 4.89
CA THR A 465 26.02 4.71 5.25
C THR A 465 25.80 3.23 5.58
N LEU A 466 26.88 2.47 5.76
CA LEU A 466 26.74 1.08 6.20
C LEU A 466 26.04 0.99 7.56
N ALA A 467 26.40 1.85 8.52
CA ALA A 467 25.78 1.84 9.85
C ALA A 467 24.27 2.12 9.78
N THR A 468 23.84 3.10 8.99
CA THR A 468 22.40 3.44 8.88
C THR A 468 21.61 2.34 8.17
N VAL A 469 22.17 1.69 7.15
CA VAL A 469 21.53 0.56 6.46
C VAL A 469 21.43 -0.69 7.35
N LEU A 470 22.46 -0.98 8.15
CA LEU A 470 22.42 -2.08 9.11
C LEU A 470 21.35 -1.84 10.17
N GLU A 471 21.22 -0.60 10.65
CA GLU A 471 20.19 -0.24 11.62
C GLU A 471 18.77 -0.33 11.02
N SER A 472 18.56 0.20 9.80
CA SER A 472 17.28 0.05 9.09
C SER A 472 16.89 -1.43 8.92
N THR A 473 17.86 -2.27 8.52
CA THR A 473 17.64 -3.71 8.37
C THR A 473 17.30 -4.38 9.70
N ARG A 474 17.98 -3.99 10.79
CA ARG A 474 17.74 -4.52 12.14
C ARG A 474 16.33 -4.19 12.62
N VAL A 475 15.90 -2.93 12.50
CA VAL A 475 14.56 -2.47 12.90
C VAL A 475 13.48 -3.20 12.10
N ARG A 476 13.60 -3.27 10.76
CA ARG A 476 12.63 -4.00 9.90
C ARG A 476 12.53 -5.48 10.24
N THR A 477 13.66 -6.12 10.53
CA THR A 477 13.72 -7.53 10.91
C THR A 477 13.04 -7.79 12.25
N ALA A 478 13.22 -6.87 13.22
CA ALA A 478 12.71 -7.01 14.57
C ALA A 478 11.22 -6.66 14.70
N VAL A 479 10.74 -5.63 13.99
CA VAL A 479 9.35 -5.16 14.01
C VAL A 479 8.47 -5.92 13.03
N GLY A 480 9.02 -6.37 11.90
CA GLY A 480 8.29 -7.12 10.88
C GLY A 480 7.25 -6.28 10.09
N PRO A 481 6.51 -6.93 9.18
CA PRO A 481 6.46 -8.37 8.94
C PRO A 481 7.72 -8.94 8.26
N ASN A 482 8.27 -10.02 8.82
CA ASN A 482 9.42 -10.75 8.28
C ASN A 482 9.14 -12.26 8.33
N VAL A 483 8.60 -12.79 7.24
CA VAL A 483 8.10 -14.16 7.16
C VAL A 483 9.25 -15.11 6.78
N PRO A 484 9.49 -16.19 7.57
CA PRO A 484 10.53 -17.17 7.27
C PRO A 484 10.40 -17.78 5.87
N TRP A 485 11.53 -18.25 5.32
CA TRP A 485 11.57 -18.81 3.97
C TRP A 485 10.69 -20.06 3.81
N PHE A 486 10.51 -20.88 4.85
CA PHE A 486 9.67 -22.08 4.77
C PHE A 486 8.15 -21.80 4.79
N GLU A 487 7.72 -20.58 5.12
CA GLU A 487 6.32 -20.15 5.11
C GLU A 487 5.88 -19.52 3.76
N GLU A 488 6.53 -19.90 2.65
CA GLU A 488 6.13 -19.49 1.30
C GLU A 488 4.68 -19.88 0.94
N ARG A 489 4.10 -20.86 1.65
CA ARG A 489 2.69 -21.23 1.58
C ARG A 489 1.75 -20.03 1.76
N LEU A 490 2.07 -19.08 2.65
CA LEU A 490 1.21 -17.93 2.93
C LEU A 490 0.89 -17.10 1.66
N ARG A 491 1.85 -17.00 0.72
CA ARG A 491 1.62 -16.33 -0.57
C ARG A 491 0.54 -17.00 -1.41
N TRP A 492 0.47 -18.33 -1.35
CA TRP A 492 -0.48 -19.13 -2.11
C TRP A 492 -1.83 -19.22 -1.42
N ASP A 493 -1.84 -19.27 -0.09
CA ASP A 493 -3.07 -19.19 0.70
C ASP A 493 -3.77 -17.86 0.43
N ALA A 494 -3.05 -16.73 0.48
CA ALA A 494 -3.58 -15.40 0.13
C ALA A 494 -4.12 -15.33 -1.31
N LEU A 495 -3.46 -15.98 -2.29
CA LEU A 495 -3.94 -16.05 -3.68
C LEU A 495 -5.25 -16.84 -3.80
N MET A 496 -5.49 -17.80 -2.90
CA MET A 496 -6.66 -18.69 -2.90
C MET A 496 -7.83 -18.18 -2.06
N THR A 497 -7.65 -17.12 -1.29
CA THR A 497 -8.75 -16.46 -0.56
C THR A 497 -9.63 -15.61 -1.48
N ILE A 498 -10.90 -15.44 -1.11
CA ILE A 498 -11.86 -14.58 -1.81
C ILE A 498 -11.65 -13.15 -1.31
N SER A 499 -10.76 -12.43 -1.98
CA SER A 499 -10.42 -11.04 -1.69
C SER A 499 -9.83 -10.37 -2.94
N PRO A 500 -9.65 -9.04 -2.97
CA PRO A 500 -8.91 -8.37 -4.04
C PRO A 500 -7.49 -8.94 -4.26
N ASP A 501 -6.85 -9.45 -3.21
CA ASP A 501 -5.52 -10.08 -3.29
C ASP A 501 -5.51 -11.44 -3.99
N GLY A 502 -6.60 -12.19 -3.83
CA GLY A 502 -6.84 -13.48 -4.46
C GLY A 502 -7.92 -13.41 -5.55
N SER A 503 -8.09 -12.26 -6.21
CA SER A 503 -9.15 -12.06 -7.20
C SER A 503 -8.99 -12.98 -8.42
N LEU A 504 -10.09 -13.17 -9.17
CA LEU A 504 -10.06 -14.03 -10.35
C LEU A 504 -9.00 -13.59 -11.39
N ALA A 505 -8.82 -12.27 -11.55
CA ALA A 505 -7.86 -11.70 -12.48
C ALA A 505 -6.42 -12.05 -12.09
N ARG A 506 -6.11 -11.99 -10.78
CA ARG A 506 -4.81 -12.35 -10.23
C ARG A 506 -4.49 -13.84 -10.35
N ARG A 507 -5.50 -14.71 -10.16
CA ARG A 507 -5.34 -16.18 -10.23
C ARG A 507 -5.03 -16.68 -11.64
N PHE A 508 -5.74 -16.18 -12.64
CA PHE A 508 -5.68 -16.73 -14.00
C PHE A 508 -4.26 -16.70 -14.58
N GLY A 509 -3.59 -15.54 -14.54
CA GLY A 509 -2.23 -15.39 -15.08
C GLY A 509 -1.24 -16.36 -14.43
N MET A 510 -1.29 -16.49 -13.10
CA MET A 510 -0.37 -17.34 -12.34
C MET A 510 -0.57 -18.83 -12.66
N PHE A 511 -1.81 -19.31 -12.65
CA PHE A 511 -2.10 -20.71 -12.95
C PHE A 511 -1.81 -21.08 -14.41
N VAL A 512 -2.06 -20.17 -15.36
CA VAL A 512 -1.66 -20.35 -16.76
C VAL A 512 -0.14 -20.49 -16.89
N MET A 513 0.64 -19.70 -16.17
CA MET A 513 2.09 -19.83 -16.17
C MET A 513 2.55 -21.20 -15.64
N ILE A 514 2.01 -21.63 -14.49
CA ILE A 514 2.38 -22.91 -13.85
C ILE A 514 2.03 -24.09 -14.77
N VAL A 515 0.80 -24.14 -15.27
CA VAL A 515 0.36 -25.22 -16.16
C VAL A 515 1.12 -25.19 -17.48
N GLY A 516 1.40 -24.00 -18.01
CA GLY A 516 2.24 -23.81 -19.19
C GLY A 516 3.66 -24.33 -18.97
N LEU A 517 4.25 -24.08 -17.80
CA LEU A 517 5.58 -24.56 -17.41
C LEU A 517 5.58 -26.08 -17.30
N VAL A 518 4.65 -26.66 -16.55
CA VAL A 518 4.50 -28.12 -16.37
C VAL A 518 4.32 -28.80 -17.73
N PHE A 519 3.47 -28.25 -18.59
CA PHE A 519 3.27 -28.76 -19.95
C PHE A 519 4.57 -28.72 -20.78
N CYS A 520 5.29 -27.59 -20.77
CA CYS A 520 6.56 -27.46 -21.49
C CYS A 520 7.63 -28.43 -20.97
N VAL A 521 7.73 -28.61 -19.66
CA VAL A 521 8.67 -29.55 -19.02
C VAL A 521 8.31 -30.98 -19.40
N MET A 522 7.05 -31.39 -19.31
CA MET A 522 6.60 -32.73 -19.74
C MET A 522 6.92 -33.01 -21.22
N MET A 523 6.76 -32.01 -22.10
CA MET A 523 7.16 -32.15 -23.50
C MET A 523 8.67 -32.35 -23.66
N ILE A 524 9.48 -31.62 -22.89
CA ILE A 524 10.95 -31.77 -22.91
C ILE A 524 11.37 -33.13 -22.38
N LEU A 525 10.80 -33.60 -21.26
CA LEU A 525 11.10 -34.92 -20.69
C LEU A 525 10.71 -36.05 -21.67
N ARG A 526 9.55 -35.92 -22.33
CA ARG A 526 9.04 -36.97 -23.24
C ARG A 526 9.70 -36.98 -24.62
N LYS A 527 10.00 -35.80 -25.19
CA LYS A 527 10.48 -35.67 -26.59
C LYS A 527 11.91 -35.12 -26.70
N GLY A 528 12.59 -34.87 -25.58
CA GLY A 528 13.89 -34.21 -25.50
C GLY A 528 13.89 -32.72 -25.86
N ARG A 529 12.83 -32.21 -26.49
CA ARG A 529 12.65 -30.83 -26.97
C ARG A 529 11.19 -30.49 -27.21
N ILE A 530 10.86 -29.20 -27.25
CA ILE A 530 9.58 -28.70 -27.78
C ILE A 530 9.73 -28.58 -29.31
N PRO A 531 9.00 -29.34 -30.13
CA PRO A 531 9.13 -29.29 -31.59
C PRO A 531 8.90 -27.88 -32.13
N GLY A 532 9.74 -27.44 -33.07
CA GLY A 532 9.69 -26.08 -33.65
C GLY A 532 10.44 -25.00 -32.87
N THR A 533 11.01 -25.33 -31.70
CA THR A 533 11.75 -24.39 -30.85
C THR A 533 13.26 -24.70 -30.83
N ALA A 534 14.07 -23.69 -30.50
CA ALA A 534 15.49 -23.80 -30.26
C ALA A 534 15.74 -24.35 -28.86
N ILE A 535 16.48 -25.46 -28.75
CA ILE A 535 16.64 -26.23 -27.51
C ILE A 535 17.27 -25.39 -26.39
N GLY A 536 18.39 -24.70 -26.67
CA GLY A 536 19.15 -23.96 -25.67
C GLY A 536 18.35 -22.83 -25.01
N PRO A 537 17.88 -21.82 -25.77
CA PRO A 537 17.12 -20.70 -25.22
C PRO A 537 15.84 -21.13 -24.52
N SER A 538 15.11 -22.10 -25.08
CA SER A 538 13.85 -22.60 -24.50
C SER A 538 14.08 -23.28 -23.15
N ARG A 539 15.15 -24.09 -23.00
CA ARG A 539 15.49 -24.71 -21.71
C ARG A 539 15.92 -23.68 -20.67
N ARG A 540 16.69 -22.65 -21.06
CA ARG A 540 17.14 -21.61 -20.12
C ARG A 540 15.98 -20.77 -19.61
N ILE A 541 15.08 -20.31 -20.48
CA ILE A 541 13.95 -19.50 -20.01
C ILE A 541 13.00 -20.28 -19.11
N LEU A 542 12.70 -21.55 -19.43
CA LEU A 542 11.91 -22.42 -18.55
C LEU A 542 12.63 -22.70 -17.22
N GLY A 543 13.95 -22.90 -17.26
CA GLY A 543 14.78 -23.04 -16.06
C GLY A 543 14.78 -21.78 -15.20
N ILE A 544 14.71 -20.59 -15.79
CA ILE A 544 14.60 -19.32 -15.07
C ILE A 544 13.25 -19.21 -14.38
N VAL A 545 12.14 -19.52 -15.06
CA VAL A 545 10.81 -19.51 -14.43
C VAL A 545 10.75 -20.48 -13.24
N PHE A 546 11.33 -21.67 -13.39
CA PHE A 546 11.43 -22.63 -12.30
C PHE A 546 12.30 -22.10 -11.14
N ALA A 547 13.51 -21.61 -11.45
CA ALA A 547 14.42 -21.08 -10.45
C ALA A 547 13.87 -19.84 -9.74
N SER A 548 13.13 -18.98 -10.44
CA SER A 548 12.54 -17.77 -9.86
C SER A 548 11.46 -18.09 -8.83
N LEU A 549 10.66 -19.14 -9.05
CA LEU A 549 9.69 -19.61 -8.06
C LEU A 549 10.38 -20.05 -6.75
N LEU A 550 11.56 -20.70 -6.86
CA LEU A 550 12.36 -21.07 -5.70
C LEU A 550 13.06 -19.86 -5.05
N LEU A 551 13.57 -18.93 -5.85
CA LEU A 551 14.24 -17.74 -5.34
C LEU A 551 13.26 -16.83 -4.57
N MET A 552 12.00 -16.74 -5.02
CA MET A 552 10.96 -15.98 -4.31
C MET A 552 10.76 -16.43 -2.86
N GLN A 553 11.08 -17.67 -2.52
CA GLN A 553 11.00 -18.19 -1.16
C GLN A 553 11.84 -17.38 -0.14
N PHE A 554 12.93 -16.75 -0.60
CA PHE A 554 13.84 -15.95 0.23
C PHE A 554 13.45 -14.48 0.36
N THR A 555 12.32 -14.06 -0.22
CA THR A 555 11.80 -12.68 -0.01
C THR A 555 11.22 -12.56 1.40
N PRO A 556 11.51 -11.50 2.18
CA PRO A 556 11.05 -11.40 3.57
C PRO A 556 9.53 -11.28 3.68
N THR A 557 8.86 -10.63 2.72
CA THR A 557 7.40 -10.52 2.65
C THR A 557 6.82 -11.43 1.57
N LYS A 558 5.64 -12.01 1.84
CA LYS A 558 5.03 -13.09 1.03
C LYS A 558 3.74 -12.66 0.34
N TRP A 559 3.72 -11.43 -0.19
CA TRP A 559 2.54 -10.85 -0.83
C TRP A 559 2.27 -11.42 -2.23
N THR A 560 0.99 -11.51 -2.61
CA THR A 560 0.57 -11.92 -3.96
C THR A 560 1.00 -10.91 -5.03
N HIS A 561 1.10 -9.63 -4.67
CA HIS A 561 1.57 -8.56 -5.57
C HIS A 561 2.94 -8.83 -6.20
N HIS A 562 3.81 -9.55 -5.49
CA HIS A 562 5.13 -9.95 -6.00
C HIS A 562 5.05 -10.81 -7.26
N PHE A 563 3.91 -11.43 -7.56
CA PHE A 563 3.74 -12.20 -8.79
C PHE A 563 3.84 -11.33 -10.06
N GLY A 564 3.62 -10.01 -9.96
CA GLY A 564 3.73 -9.09 -11.10
C GLY A 564 5.05 -9.16 -11.88
N VAL A 565 6.15 -9.53 -11.22
CA VAL A 565 7.47 -9.74 -11.85
C VAL A 565 7.47 -10.83 -12.94
N TYR A 566 6.50 -11.74 -12.88
CA TYR A 566 6.39 -12.87 -13.80
C TYR A 566 5.69 -12.54 -15.12
N ALA A 567 5.03 -11.38 -15.27
CA ALA A 567 4.21 -11.07 -16.44
C ALA A 567 4.94 -11.31 -17.78
N GLY A 568 6.20 -10.88 -17.87
CA GLY A 568 7.03 -11.08 -19.06
C GLY A 568 7.46 -12.53 -19.30
N LEU A 569 7.73 -13.26 -18.22
CA LEU A 569 8.13 -14.67 -18.26
C LEU A 569 6.94 -15.58 -18.59
N ALA A 570 5.77 -15.32 -18.00
CA ALA A 570 4.52 -16.01 -18.23
C ALA A 570 4.10 -15.94 -19.71
N ALA A 571 4.18 -14.75 -20.32
CA ALA A 571 3.95 -14.55 -21.75
C ALA A 571 4.84 -15.46 -22.61
N THR A 572 6.12 -15.60 -22.23
CA THR A 572 7.07 -16.42 -22.96
C THR A 572 6.80 -17.92 -22.82
N VAL A 573 6.42 -18.37 -21.62
CA VAL A 573 5.99 -19.74 -21.36
C VAL A 573 4.74 -20.06 -22.18
N ALA A 574 3.78 -19.13 -22.25
CA ALA A 574 2.55 -19.29 -23.03
C ALA A 574 2.82 -19.42 -24.54
N VAL A 575 3.77 -18.65 -25.08
CA VAL A 575 4.24 -18.80 -26.48
C VAL A 575 4.78 -20.20 -26.73
N LEU A 576 5.65 -20.71 -25.84
CA LEU A 576 6.23 -22.04 -25.96
C LEU A 576 5.17 -23.15 -25.85
N ALA A 577 4.23 -23.01 -24.91
CA ALA A 577 3.12 -23.93 -24.75
C ALA A 577 2.22 -23.94 -25.99
N ALA A 578 1.86 -22.78 -26.55
CA ALA A 578 1.05 -22.66 -27.75
C ALA A 578 1.71 -23.34 -28.98
N VAL A 579 3.03 -23.18 -29.15
CA VAL A 579 3.79 -23.89 -30.20
C VAL A 579 3.83 -25.39 -29.94
N GLY A 580 3.98 -25.81 -28.68
CA GLY A 580 3.96 -27.20 -28.26
C GLY A 580 2.62 -27.90 -28.53
N VAL A 581 1.50 -27.18 -28.34
CA VAL A 581 0.12 -27.68 -28.54
C VAL A 581 -0.31 -27.66 -30.00
N SER A 582 0.35 -26.88 -30.86
CA SER A 582 0.00 -26.75 -32.27
C SER A 582 -0.19 -28.11 -32.96
N ALA A 583 -1.09 -28.19 -33.94
CA ALA A 583 -1.40 -29.43 -34.65
C ALA A 583 -0.17 -30.08 -35.33
N SER A 584 0.87 -29.30 -35.61
CA SER A 584 2.17 -29.79 -36.08
C SER A 584 2.98 -30.54 -35.01
N SER A 585 2.78 -30.22 -33.73
CA SER A 585 3.52 -30.74 -32.58
C SER A 585 2.74 -31.81 -31.78
N MET A 586 1.41 -31.68 -31.68
CA MET A 586 0.50 -32.64 -31.05
C MET A 586 -0.53 -33.19 -32.05
N ARG A 587 -0.27 -34.40 -32.58
CA ARG A 587 -1.16 -35.07 -33.54
C ARG A 587 -2.36 -35.78 -32.88
N SER A 588 -2.21 -36.27 -31.64
CA SER A 588 -3.27 -37.01 -30.93
C SER A 588 -4.45 -36.09 -30.57
N LYS A 589 -5.67 -36.52 -30.92
CA LYS A 589 -6.93 -35.84 -30.53
C LYS A 589 -7.09 -35.83 -29.00
N ARG A 590 -6.78 -36.95 -28.35
CA ARG A 590 -6.80 -37.12 -26.88
C ARG A 590 -6.02 -36.05 -26.14
N ASN A 591 -4.74 -35.86 -26.47
CA ASN A 591 -3.89 -34.92 -25.74
C ASN A 591 -4.32 -33.45 -25.94
N ARG A 592 -4.96 -33.12 -27.07
CA ARG A 592 -5.53 -31.79 -27.30
C ARG A 592 -6.78 -31.58 -26.45
N ALA A 593 -7.63 -32.60 -26.32
CA ALA A 593 -8.78 -32.57 -25.41
C ALA A 593 -8.35 -32.45 -23.93
N LEU A 594 -7.30 -33.19 -23.51
CA LEU A 594 -6.72 -33.05 -22.16
C LEU A 594 -6.16 -31.65 -21.90
N PHE A 595 -5.48 -31.05 -22.88
CA PHE A 595 -4.99 -29.68 -22.74
C PHE A 595 -6.15 -28.68 -22.62
N ALA A 596 -7.21 -28.84 -23.43
CA ALA A 596 -8.41 -28.01 -23.31
C ALA A 596 -9.10 -28.17 -21.94
N ALA A 597 -9.22 -29.40 -21.43
CA ALA A 597 -9.73 -29.69 -20.10
C ALA A 597 -8.89 -28.98 -19.01
N GLY A 598 -7.56 -29.01 -19.12
CA GLY A 598 -6.68 -28.30 -18.19
C GLY A 598 -6.92 -26.78 -18.17
N ILE A 599 -7.09 -26.15 -19.33
CA ILE A 599 -7.40 -24.70 -19.41
C ILE A 599 -8.80 -24.39 -18.85
N LEU A 600 -9.81 -25.21 -19.14
CA LEU A 600 -11.16 -25.05 -18.58
C LEU A 600 -11.17 -25.22 -17.06
N PHE A 601 -10.36 -26.14 -16.52
CA PHE A 601 -10.21 -26.31 -15.08
C PHE A 601 -9.59 -25.08 -14.42
N ILE A 602 -8.56 -24.47 -15.04
CA ILE A 602 -7.97 -23.22 -14.53
C ILE A 602 -9.00 -22.09 -14.53
N LEU A 603 -9.81 -21.97 -15.59
CA LEU A 603 -10.92 -21.00 -15.61
C LEU A 603 -11.91 -21.28 -14.49
N ALA A 604 -12.26 -22.55 -14.25
CA ALA A 604 -13.14 -22.92 -13.15
C ALA A 604 -12.59 -22.45 -11.79
N VAL A 605 -11.30 -22.71 -11.52
CA VAL A 605 -10.62 -22.32 -10.27
C VAL A 605 -10.42 -20.81 -10.15
N ALA A 606 -10.14 -20.10 -11.25
CA ALA A 606 -10.02 -18.64 -11.21
C ALA A 606 -11.37 -17.97 -10.88
N PHE A 607 -12.45 -18.42 -11.53
CA PHE A 607 -13.81 -17.88 -11.36
C PHE A 607 -14.52 -18.34 -10.07
N THR A 608 -13.83 -19.00 -9.13
CA THR A 608 -14.36 -19.22 -7.77
C THR A 608 -14.19 -18.00 -6.86
N SER A 609 -13.34 -17.04 -7.24
CA SER A 609 -13.12 -15.80 -6.49
C SER A 609 -13.97 -14.65 -7.02
N SER A 610 -13.98 -13.52 -6.29
CA SER A 610 -14.60 -12.29 -6.73
C SER A 610 -13.82 -11.59 -7.84
N ASN A 611 -14.47 -10.64 -8.52
CA ASN A 611 -13.86 -9.66 -9.42
C ASN A 611 -13.47 -8.38 -8.64
N GLY A 612 -12.96 -8.54 -7.43
CA GLY A 612 -12.57 -7.45 -6.55
C GLY A 612 -11.24 -6.79 -6.95
N TRP A 613 -11.19 -5.48 -6.76
CA TRP A 613 -10.03 -4.61 -6.96
C TRP A 613 -9.80 -3.75 -5.71
N TRP A 614 -8.64 -3.11 -5.61
CA TRP A 614 -8.26 -2.37 -4.41
C TRP A 614 -9.01 -1.03 -4.27
N TYR A 615 -9.56 -0.79 -3.08
CA TYR A 615 -10.17 0.46 -2.65
C TYR A 615 -11.13 1.02 -3.74
N VAL A 616 -10.90 2.27 -4.17
CA VAL A 616 -11.70 2.97 -5.19
C VAL A 616 -11.73 2.29 -6.57
N SER A 617 -10.86 1.31 -6.84
CA SER A 617 -10.86 0.58 -8.11
C SER A 617 -12.04 -0.36 -8.29
N SER A 618 -12.73 -0.72 -7.20
CA SER A 618 -13.91 -1.61 -7.24
C SER A 618 -15.22 -0.88 -7.52
N TYR A 619 -15.23 0.45 -7.56
CA TYR A 619 -16.46 1.23 -7.64
C TYR A 619 -17.20 0.97 -8.97
N GLY A 620 -18.43 0.47 -8.87
CA GLY A 620 -19.29 0.12 -10.01
C GLY A 620 -18.94 -1.20 -10.73
N VAL A 621 -17.86 -1.88 -10.32
CA VAL A 621 -17.39 -3.12 -10.96
C VAL A 621 -18.35 -4.28 -10.66
N PRO A 622 -18.79 -5.05 -11.66
CA PRO A 622 -19.63 -6.24 -11.44
C PRO A 622 -18.93 -7.30 -10.59
N TRP A 623 -19.67 -7.87 -9.64
CA TRP A 623 -19.21 -8.98 -8.77
C TRP A 623 -17.89 -8.66 -8.05
N TRP A 624 -17.74 -7.44 -7.54
CA TRP A 624 -16.53 -7.02 -6.82
C TRP A 624 -16.37 -7.73 -5.46
N ASP A 625 -17.50 -8.06 -4.84
CA ASP A 625 -17.68 -8.68 -3.51
C ASP A 625 -17.88 -10.20 -3.56
N LYS A 626 -18.32 -10.74 -4.70
CA LYS A 626 -18.74 -12.16 -4.83
C LYS A 626 -18.28 -12.81 -6.14
N PRO A 627 -18.30 -14.14 -6.25
CA PRO A 627 -17.92 -14.81 -7.50
C PRO A 627 -18.88 -14.50 -8.66
N PRO A 628 -18.39 -14.37 -9.91
CA PRO A 628 -19.23 -14.13 -11.08
C PRO A 628 -20.28 -15.22 -11.28
N SER A 629 -21.55 -14.80 -11.37
CA SER A 629 -22.70 -15.69 -11.48
C SER A 629 -23.85 -15.07 -12.26
N ILE A 630 -24.68 -15.92 -12.89
CA ILE A 630 -25.93 -15.54 -13.56
C ILE A 630 -27.05 -16.41 -13.01
N ALA A 631 -28.18 -15.81 -12.61
CA ALA A 631 -29.33 -16.49 -12.04
C ALA A 631 -28.98 -17.46 -10.88
N GLY A 632 -28.05 -17.05 -10.01
CA GLY A 632 -27.57 -17.85 -8.88
C GLY A 632 -26.66 -19.04 -9.26
N LYS A 633 -26.28 -19.17 -10.55
CA LYS A 633 -25.34 -20.20 -11.02
C LYS A 633 -23.99 -19.56 -11.35
N GLY A 634 -22.94 -20.00 -10.65
CA GLY A 634 -21.58 -19.51 -10.83
C GLY A 634 -20.96 -19.92 -12.16
N PHE A 635 -20.15 -19.02 -12.74
CA PHE A 635 -19.37 -19.33 -13.95
C PHE A 635 -18.37 -20.47 -13.72
N SER A 636 -17.81 -20.54 -12.50
CA SER A 636 -16.95 -21.63 -12.06
C SER A 636 -17.60 -23.01 -12.23
N THR A 637 -18.88 -23.15 -11.88
CA THR A 637 -19.64 -24.41 -12.04
C THR A 637 -19.81 -24.77 -13.52
N ALA A 638 -20.09 -23.79 -14.37
CA ALA A 638 -20.20 -24.02 -15.82
C ALA A 638 -18.86 -24.46 -16.43
N PHE A 639 -17.75 -23.80 -16.08
CA PHE A 639 -16.41 -24.19 -16.52
C PHE A 639 -16.00 -25.57 -15.99
N LEU A 640 -16.39 -25.92 -14.76
CA LEU A 640 -16.16 -27.26 -14.22
C LEU A 640 -16.95 -28.32 -15.00
N GLY A 641 -18.22 -28.06 -15.35
CA GLY A 641 -19.01 -28.93 -16.22
C GLY A 641 -18.36 -29.13 -17.59
N LEU A 642 -17.88 -28.05 -18.22
CA LEU A 642 -17.13 -28.11 -19.48
C LEU A 642 -15.81 -28.88 -19.36
N THR A 643 -15.13 -28.77 -18.21
CA THR A 643 -13.92 -29.54 -17.90
C THR A 643 -14.22 -31.03 -17.90
N ILE A 644 -15.28 -31.46 -17.20
CA ILE A 644 -15.72 -32.86 -17.15
C ILE A 644 -16.06 -33.36 -18.56
N LEU A 645 -16.80 -32.59 -19.35
CA LEU A 645 -17.11 -32.94 -20.74
C LEU A 645 -15.85 -33.10 -21.61
N ALA A 646 -14.87 -32.21 -21.47
CA ALA A 646 -13.61 -32.30 -22.19
C ALA A 646 -12.77 -33.54 -21.76
N LEU A 647 -12.82 -33.91 -20.47
CA LEU A 647 -12.20 -35.14 -19.96
C LEU A 647 -12.90 -36.41 -20.49
N LEU A 648 -14.24 -36.42 -20.52
CA LEU A 648 -15.01 -37.51 -21.12
C LEU A 648 -14.70 -37.67 -22.61
N LEU A 649 -14.58 -36.55 -23.34
CA LEU A 649 -14.16 -36.57 -24.74
C LEU A 649 -12.71 -37.08 -24.90
N ALA A 650 -11.81 -36.70 -23.99
CA ALA A 650 -10.45 -37.23 -23.98
C ALA A 650 -10.43 -38.74 -23.70
N ALA A 651 -11.23 -39.22 -22.75
CA ALA A 651 -11.39 -40.64 -22.45
C ALA A 651 -11.97 -41.42 -23.63
N TRP A 652 -12.99 -40.86 -24.29
CA TRP A 652 -13.54 -41.43 -25.52
C TRP A 652 -12.48 -41.56 -26.61
N TYR A 653 -11.70 -40.50 -26.86
CA TYR A 653 -10.59 -40.58 -27.82
C TYR A 653 -9.51 -41.57 -27.39
N HIS A 654 -9.26 -41.74 -26.10
CA HIS A 654 -8.32 -42.74 -25.60
C HIS A 654 -8.77 -44.17 -25.93
N VAL A 655 -10.06 -44.45 -25.75
CA VAL A 655 -10.66 -45.77 -26.03
C VAL A 655 -10.80 -46.02 -27.54
N MET A 656 -11.09 -45.00 -28.36
CA MET A 656 -11.26 -45.13 -29.81
C MET A 656 -9.96 -45.09 -30.62
N GLU A 657 -8.84 -44.64 -30.03
CA GLU A 657 -7.53 -44.53 -30.70
C GLU A 657 -7.08 -45.84 -31.41
N PRO A 658 -7.28 -47.05 -30.85
CA PRO A 658 -6.96 -48.31 -31.54
C PRO A 658 -7.86 -48.61 -32.75
N ARG A 659 -9.15 -48.27 -32.70
CA ARG A 659 -10.12 -48.53 -33.79
C ARG A 659 -9.88 -47.62 -35.00
N GLU A 660 -9.60 -46.33 -34.77
CA GLU A 660 -9.26 -45.39 -35.85
C GLU A 660 -7.94 -45.76 -36.54
N ARG A 661 -7.01 -46.42 -35.84
CA ARG A 661 -5.72 -46.84 -36.38
C ARG A 661 -5.84 -48.08 -37.28
N ASN A 662 -6.77 -48.97 -36.96
CA ASN A 662 -7.07 -50.19 -37.73
C ASN A 662 -7.99 -49.90 -38.94
N GLY A 663 -8.89 -48.92 -38.86
CA GLY A 663 -9.78 -48.54 -39.98
C GLY A 663 -9.13 -47.72 -41.10
N THR A 664 -7.81 -47.54 -41.08
CA THR A 664 -7.05 -46.82 -42.13
C THR A 664 -6.37 -47.74 -43.15
N GLU A 665 -6.56 -49.06 -43.07
CA GLU A 665 -6.05 -50.02 -44.06
C GLU A 665 -6.96 -50.20 -45.29
N ASP A 666 -8.24 -49.86 -45.21
CA ASP A 666 -9.15 -49.92 -46.37
C ASP A 666 -9.35 -48.52 -46.97
N GLY A 667 -8.71 -48.31 -48.13
CA GLY A 667 -8.60 -47.01 -48.77
C GLY A 667 -9.88 -46.53 -49.46
N VAL A 668 -10.29 -45.29 -49.19
CA VAL A 668 -10.99 -44.39 -50.13
C VAL A 668 -10.61 -42.93 -49.83
N GLU A 669 -10.23 -42.22 -50.91
CA GLU A 669 -10.09 -40.77 -51.18
C GLU A 669 -9.87 -39.75 -50.04
N LYS A 670 -8.70 -39.10 -50.06
CA LYS A 670 -8.40 -37.85 -49.32
C LYS A 670 -7.83 -36.77 -50.24
N THR A 671 -8.67 -36.20 -51.10
CA THR A 671 -8.30 -35.03 -51.91
C THR A 671 -9.13 -33.78 -51.54
N ASP A 672 -10.42 -33.91 -51.24
CA ASP A 672 -11.27 -32.76 -50.83
C ASP A 672 -11.26 -32.42 -49.33
N SER A 673 -10.89 -33.39 -48.47
CA SER A 673 -10.83 -33.17 -47.02
C SER A 673 -9.62 -32.35 -46.59
N VAL A 674 -8.58 -32.25 -47.42
CA VAL A 674 -7.32 -31.57 -47.07
C VAL A 674 -7.50 -30.04 -47.03
N GLU A 675 -8.29 -29.47 -47.95
CA GLU A 675 -8.54 -28.03 -48.00
C GLU A 675 -9.52 -27.54 -46.92
N LYS A 676 -10.63 -28.27 -46.69
CA LYS A 676 -11.54 -28.01 -45.56
C LYS A 676 -10.82 -28.15 -44.22
N THR A 677 -10.00 -29.19 -44.04
CA THR A 677 -9.21 -29.39 -42.81
C THR A 677 -8.10 -28.35 -42.65
N ARG A 678 -7.55 -27.81 -43.75
CA ARG A 678 -6.56 -26.70 -43.70
C ARG A 678 -7.22 -25.38 -43.31
N ARG A 679 -8.42 -25.06 -43.84
CA ARG A 679 -9.21 -23.88 -43.44
C ARG A 679 -9.68 -23.98 -41.98
N LEU A 680 -10.19 -25.13 -41.54
CA LEU A 680 -10.55 -25.39 -40.12
C LEU A 680 -9.33 -25.40 -39.18
N ARG A 681 -8.14 -25.83 -39.63
CA ARG A 681 -6.88 -25.76 -38.83
C ARG A 681 -6.32 -24.35 -38.70
N LEU A 682 -6.57 -23.47 -39.68
CA LEU A 682 -6.19 -22.05 -39.62
C LEU A 682 -7.16 -21.21 -38.78
N LEU A 683 -8.37 -21.73 -38.54
CA LEU A 683 -9.47 -21.08 -37.82
C LEU A 683 -9.82 -21.74 -36.48
N ALA A 684 -9.09 -22.76 -36.02
CA ALA A 684 -9.26 -23.34 -34.69
C ALA A 684 -8.31 -22.63 -33.71
N PRO A 685 -8.75 -21.57 -32.99
CA PRO A 685 -7.94 -20.92 -31.97
C PRO A 685 -7.47 -21.94 -30.92
N SER A 686 -6.26 -21.75 -30.39
CA SER A 686 -5.80 -22.56 -29.26
C SER A 686 -6.72 -22.28 -28.07
N PRO A 687 -7.16 -23.30 -27.29
CA PRO A 687 -8.00 -23.10 -26.10
C PRO A 687 -7.44 -22.03 -25.14
N LEU A 688 -6.11 -21.97 -25.03
CA LEU A 688 -5.42 -20.98 -24.21
C LEU A 688 -5.55 -19.55 -24.78
N THR A 689 -5.50 -19.37 -26.11
CA THR A 689 -5.71 -18.05 -26.74
C THR A 689 -7.12 -17.53 -26.47
N ILE A 690 -8.13 -18.41 -26.58
CA ILE A 690 -9.53 -18.04 -26.33
C ILE A 690 -9.72 -17.67 -24.86
N ALA A 691 -9.24 -18.51 -23.94
CA ALA A 691 -9.34 -18.26 -22.51
C ALA A 691 -8.67 -16.94 -22.11
N ALA A 692 -7.43 -16.71 -22.56
CA ALA A 692 -6.71 -15.47 -22.26
C ALA A 692 -7.40 -14.24 -22.87
N GLY A 693 -7.91 -14.34 -24.10
CA GLY A 693 -8.68 -13.26 -24.73
C GLY A 693 -9.98 -12.95 -24.00
N ALA A 694 -10.70 -13.98 -23.53
CA ALA A 694 -11.94 -13.82 -22.79
C ALA A 694 -11.70 -13.17 -21.41
N VAL A 695 -10.64 -13.56 -20.70
CA VAL A 695 -10.28 -12.98 -19.40
C VAL A 695 -9.85 -11.52 -19.54
N VAL A 696 -8.97 -11.20 -20.50
CA VAL A 696 -8.57 -9.80 -20.77
C VAL A 696 -9.78 -8.94 -21.14
N LEU A 697 -10.68 -9.48 -21.98
CA LEU A 697 -11.90 -8.76 -22.36
C LEU A 697 -12.82 -8.56 -21.14
N PHE A 698 -12.97 -9.57 -20.29
CA PHE A 698 -13.75 -9.49 -19.06
C PHE A 698 -13.19 -8.42 -18.11
N GLU A 699 -11.87 -8.40 -17.87
CA GLU A 699 -11.20 -7.40 -17.04
C GLU A 699 -11.46 -5.98 -17.58
N VAL A 700 -11.16 -5.73 -18.85
CA VAL A 700 -11.34 -4.42 -19.49
C VAL A 700 -12.79 -3.96 -19.49
N LEU A 701 -13.73 -4.83 -19.88
CA LEU A 701 -15.15 -4.47 -19.90
C LEU A 701 -15.71 -4.25 -18.49
N SER A 702 -15.22 -4.97 -17.47
CA SER A 702 -15.71 -4.82 -16.10
C SER A 702 -15.40 -3.44 -15.53
N LEU A 703 -14.18 -2.92 -15.77
CA LEU A 703 -13.75 -1.59 -15.32
C LEU A 703 -14.37 -0.47 -16.16
N LEU A 704 -14.47 -0.66 -17.48
CA LEU A 704 -15.18 0.31 -18.34
C LEU A 704 -16.65 0.42 -17.97
N LYS A 705 -17.33 -0.71 -17.72
CA LYS A 705 -18.71 -0.70 -17.23
C LYS A 705 -18.79 -0.04 -15.86
N GLY A 706 -17.83 -0.26 -14.97
CA GLY A 706 -17.78 0.41 -13.67
C GLY A 706 -17.73 1.93 -13.82
N ALA A 707 -16.82 2.44 -14.66
CA ALA A 707 -16.70 3.87 -14.94
C ALA A 707 -17.96 4.47 -15.58
N VAL A 708 -18.61 3.75 -16.51
CA VAL A 708 -19.85 4.23 -17.17
C VAL A 708 -21.04 4.18 -16.23
N ALA A 709 -21.18 3.12 -15.43
CA ALA A 709 -22.31 2.94 -14.52
C ALA A 709 -22.26 3.88 -13.31
N GLN A 710 -21.06 4.29 -12.88
CA GLN A 710 -20.88 5.24 -11.77
C GLN A 710 -21.16 6.69 -12.21
N TYR A 711 -21.04 7.05 -13.49
CA TYR A 711 -21.18 8.44 -13.90
C TYR A 711 -22.58 9.00 -13.58
N PRO A 712 -22.71 10.12 -12.85
CA PRO A 712 -21.68 11.16 -12.61
C PRO A 712 -20.78 11.01 -11.36
N ALA A 713 -21.01 10.02 -10.49
CA ALA A 713 -20.21 9.77 -9.29
C ALA A 713 -18.74 9.40 -9.61
N TYR A 714 -17.91 9.34 -8.56
CA TYR A 714 -16.48 9.08 -8.69
C TYR A 714 -16.17 7.74 -9.37
N SER A 715 -15.25 7.79 -10.33
CA SER A 715 -14.54 6.62 -10.83
C SER A 715 -13.10 6.98 -11.15
N ILE A 716 -12.21 6.00 -11.14
CA ILE A 716 -10.80 6.19 -11.55
C ILE A 716 -10.73 6.77 -12.98
N GLY A 717 -11.60 6.30 -13.87
CA GLY A 717 -11.69 6.81 -15.24
C GLY A 717 -12.02 8.29 -15.30
N LYS A 718 -13.06 8.73 -14.55
CA LYS A 718 -13.45 10.15 -14.43
C LYS A 718 -12.28 11.00 -13.91
N SER A 719 -11.74 10.61 -12.75
CA SER A 719 -10.63 11.31 -12.09
C SER A 719 -9.40 11.47 -12.99
N ASN A 720 -9.00 10.40 -13.68
CA ASN A 720 -7.86 10.43 -14.60
C ASN A 720 -8.13 11.34 -15.81
N ILE A 721 -9.32 11.27 -16.42
CA ILE A 721 -9.67 12.13 -17.56
C ILE A 721 -9.67 13.61 -17.14
N GLU A 722 -10.28 13.94 -16.01
CA GLU A 722 -10.32 15.31 -15.48
C GLU A 722 -8.95 15.85 -15.12
N SER A 723 -8.03 14.99 -14.62
CA SER A 723 -6.66 15.39 -14.29
C SER A 723 -5.87 15.91 -15.50
N VAL A 724 -6.20 15.46 -16.72
CA VAL A 724 -5.55 15.92 -17.97
C VAL A 724 -6.02 17.31 -18.38
N PHE A 725 -7.26 17.68 -18.06
CA PHE A 725 -7.85 18.97 -18.41
C PHE A 725 -7.75 20.01 -17.28
N GLY A 726 -6.92 19.75 -16.26
CA GLY A 726 -6.62 20.69 -15.17
C GLY A 726 -7.64 20.71 -14.04
N GLY A 727 -8.47 19.66 -13.90
CA GLY A 727 -9.70 19.72 -13.10
C GLY A 727 -9.97 18.60 -12.12
N SER A 728 -8.98 17.92 -11.51
CA SER A 728 -9.33 17.02 -10.39
C SER A 728 -8.30 16.94 -9.27
N CYS A 729 -8.78 17.14 -8.04
CA CYS A 729 -8.13 16.70 -6.81
C CYS A 729 -8.56 15.28 -6.43
N GLY A 730 -8.85 14.46 -7.45
CA GLY A 730 -9.36 13.11 -7.30
C GLY A 730 -10.62 13.07 -6.44
N LEU A 731 -10.59 12.23 -5.40
CA LEU A 731 -11.73 11.99 -4.53
C LEU A 731 -12.07 13.20 -3.65
N ALA A 732 -11.13 14.12 -3.42
CA ALA A 732 -11.36 15.33 -2.62
C ALA A 732 -12.42 16.27 -3.23
N GLY A 733 -12.59 16.24 -4.55
CA GLY A 733 -13.61 17.02 -5.25
C GLY A 733 -15.01 16.40 -5.23
N GLU A 734 -15.13 15.14 -4.82
CA GLU A 734 -16.39 14.37 -4.85
C GLU A 734 -16.89 14.00 -3.44
N VAL A 735 -16.02 14.05 -2.44
CA VAL A 735 -16.40 13.87 -1.04
C VAL A 735 -17.00 15.16 -0.51
N LEU A 736 -18.23 15.09 -0.04
CA LEU A 736 -18.97 16.16 0.61
C LEU A 736 -18.81 16.06 2.12
N VAL A 737 -18.49 17.17 2.77
CA VAL A 737 -18.24 17.27 4.22
C VAL A 737 -19.24 18.22 4.85
N GLU A 738 -19.88 17.78 5.93
CA GLU A 738 -20.71 18.61 6.81
C GLU A 738 -19.83 19.18 7.94
N SER A 739 -19.42 20.45 7.82
CA SER A 739 -18.50 21.06 8.81
C SER A 739 -19.16 21.43 10.15
N ASP A 740 -20.47 21.75 10.14
CA ASP A 740 -21.25 22.00 11.36
C ASP A 740 -22.57 21.21 11.33
N PRO A 741 -22.63 20.05 12.00
CA PRO A 741 -23.85 19.23 12.03
C PRO A 741 -24.99 19.81 12.87
N ASN A 742 -24.76 20.90 13.61
CA ASN A 742 -25.78 21.53 14.44
C ASN A 742 -26.64 22.53 13.66
N ALA A 743 -26.12 23.09 12.56
CA ALA A 743 -26.80 24.11 11.77
C ALA A 743 -28.01 23.56 10.99
N GLY A 744 -27.96 22.30 10.57
CA GLY A 744 -28.98 21.66 9.74
C GLY A 744 -30.13 21.00 10.50
N VAL A 745 -30.11 21.02 11.84
CA VAL A 745 -31.10 20.30 12.68
C VAL A 745 -32.49 20.85 12.45
N LEU A 746 -33.41 19.98 12.04
CA LEU A 746 -34.77 20.39 11.70
C LEU A 746 -35.55 20.82 12.95
N GLN A 747 -36.47 21.77 12.73
CA GLN A 747 -37.32 22.31 13.79
C GLN A 747 -38.66 21.59 13.79
N LEU A 748 -39.15 21.26 14.99
CA LEU A 748 -40.52 20.75 15.16
C LEU A 748 -41.54 21.79 14.71
N VAL A 749 -42.57 21.34 13.99
CA VAL A 749 -43.73 22.14 13.57
C VAL A 749 -44.45 22.67 14.80
N ASP A 750 -44.70 21.79 15.77
CA ASP A 750 -45.26 22.13 17.08
C ASP A 750 -44.14 22.07 18.12
N ARG A 751 -43.70 23.24 18.58
CA ARG A 751 -42.59 23.31 19.55
C ARG A 751 -43.06 22.92 20.96
N PRO A 752 -42.50 21.86 21.55
CA PRO A 752 -42.85 21.45 22.90
C PRO A 752 -42.33 22.46 23.92
N THR A 753 -43.08 22.68 25.00
CA THR A 753 -42.67 23.53 26.12
C THR A 753 -41.81 22.80 27.15
N ASP A 754 -41.93 21.47 27.19
CA ASP A 754 -41.11 20.58 28.03
C ASP A 754 -40.16 19.78 27.14
N LEU A 755 -38.86 19.95 27.37
CA LEU A 755 -37.80 19.27 26.64
C LEU A 755 -37.24 18.06 27.41
N ALA A 756 -37.78 17.72 28.58
CA ALA A 756 -37.34 16.54 29.31
C ALA A 756 -37.69 15.24 28.57
N GLY A 757 -36.77 14.28 28.57
CA GLY A 757 -37.03 12.93 28.06
C GLY A 757 -37.41 12.91 26.58
N ALA A 758 -38.55 12.26 26.28
CA ALA A 758 -39.12 12.19 24.93
C ALA A 758 -39.84 13.47 24.49
N GLY A 759 -40.11 14.40 25.43
CA GLY A 759 -40.72 15.70 25.15
C GLY A 759 -39.91 16.52 24.13
N ALA A 760 -38.57 16.44 24.19
CA ALA A 760 -37.68 17.13 23.23
C ALA A 760 -37.87 16.69 21.77
N PHE A 761 -38.44 15.51 21.51
CA PHE A 761 -38.74 15.02 20.17
C PHE A 761 -40.17 15.35 19.72
N GLY A 762 -40.95 16.05 20.54
CA GLY A 762 -42.40 16.24 20.32
C GLY A 762 -43.14 14.92 20.17
N ALA A 763 -42.65 13.85 20.81
CA ALA A 763 -43.06 12.48 20.52
C ALA A 763 -44.54 12.24 20.85
N SER A 764 -45.29 11.74 19.87
CA SER A 764 -46.67 11.28 20.08
C SER A 764 -46.74 9.88 20.67
N GLU A 765 -45.66 9.10 20.53
CA GLU A 765 -45.49 7.77 21.11
C GLU A 765 -44.02 7.57 21.49
N SER A 766 -43.74 7.08 22.70
CA SER A 766 -42.38 6.80 23.18
C SER A 766 -42.40 5.73 24.28
N THR A 767 -42.60 4.47 23.89
CA THR A 767 -42.56 3.31 24.80
C THR A 767 -41.17 2.70 24.78
N GLY A 768 -40.53 2.49 25.93
CA GLY A 768 -39.22 1.83 26.01
C GLY A 768 -38.01 2.67 25.56
N PHE A 769 -38.21 3.92 25.13
CA PHE A 769 -37.14 4.85 24.80
C PHE A 769 -36.80 5.77 25.98
N SER A 770 -35.51 5.95 26.25
CA SER A 770 -35.02 6.86 27.30
C SER A 770 -33.80 7.68 26.84
N PRO A 771 -33.50 8.84 27.47
CA PRO A 771 -32.35 9.66 27.12
C PRO A 771 -30.98 8.98 27.27
N ASP A 772 -30.83 8.08 28.24
CA ASP A 772 -29.61 7.29 28.47
C ASP A 772 -29.76 5.84 27.94
N GLY A 773 -30.75 5.59 27.07
CA GLY A 773 -31.01 4.29 26.46
C GLY A 773 -30.02 3.95 25.33
N VAL A 774 -28.74 4.22 25.53
CA VAL A 774 -27.63 3.95 24.60
C VAL A 774 -26.59 3.11 25.34
N ALA A 775 -26.06 2.06 24.70
CA ALA A 775 -25.01 1.25 25.32
C ALA A 775 -23.73 2.09 25.55
N GLY A 776 -23.02 1.82 26.64
CA GLY A 776 -21.79 2.56 26.99
C GLY A 776 -20.61 2.26 26.06
N ASP A 777 -20.57 1.06 25.50
CA ASP A 777 -19.59 0.63 24.50
C ASP A 777 -20.30 0.43 23.16
N LEU A 778 -19.95 1.27 22.18
CA LEU A 778 -20.46 1.22 20.81
C LEU A 778 -19.35 0.88 19.82
N THR A 779 -18.30 0.22 20.30
CA THR A 779 -17.24 -0.32 19.46
C THR A 779 -17.84 -1.19 18.35
N ALA A 780 -17.44 -0.94 17.11
CA ALA A 780 -17.92 -1.67 15.95
C ALA A 780 -17.65 -3.18 16.09
N ASP A 781 -18.61 -4.00 15.63
CA ASP A 781 -18.39 -5.43 15.48
C ASP A 781 -17.17 -5.68 14.58
N ALA A 782 -16.33 -6.64 14.97
CA ALA A 782 -15.17 -7.02 14.17
C ALA A 782 -15.60 -7.56 12.80
N GLU A 783 -14.94 -7.11 11.74
CA GLU A 783 -15.08 -7.73 10.42
C GLU A 783 -14.01 -8.81 10.21
N ASP A 784 -14.36 -9.87 9.49
CA ASP A 784 -13.41 -10.92 9.14
C ASP A 784 -12.35 -10.36 8.18
N SER A 785 -11.19 -10.01 8.71
CA SER A 785 -10.02 -9.68 7.90
C SER A 785 -9.35 -10.96 7.37
N THR A 786 -8.95 -10.95 6.10
CA THR A 786 -8.29 -12.09 5.48
C THR A 786 -6.80 -12.12 5.83
N ALA A 787 -6.35 -13.20 6.47
CA ALA A 787 -4.93 -13.44 6.70
C ALA A 787 -4.13 -13.46 5.38
N GLY A 788 -3.02 -12.72 5.34
CA GLY A 788 -2.13 -12.64 4.18
C GLY A 788 -2.50 -11.55 3.16
N SER A 789 -3.43 -10.65 3.50
CA SER A 789 -3.70 -9.43 2.73
C SER A 789 -2.50 -8.50 2.71
N ALA A 790 -2.29 -7.74 1.63
CA ALA A 790 -1.20 -6.76 1.54
C ALA A 790 -1.25 -5.78 2.73
N ASN A 791 -0.11 -5.62 3.41
CA ASN A 791 0.03 -4.79 4.61
C ASN A 791 -0.89 -5.17 5.79
N SER A 792 -1.35 -6.43 5.86
CA SER A 792 -2.01 -6.98 7.06
C SER A 792 -1.00 -7.62 8.02
N LEU A 793 -1.21 -7.47 9.32
CA LEU A 793 -0.45 -8.20 10.35
C LEU A 793 -1.17 -9.52 10.69
N ASP A 794 -0.40 -10.57 11.00
CA ASP A 794 -0.96 -11.85 11.43
C ASP A 794 -1.49 -11.73 12.87
N THR A 795 -2.79 -11.87 13.03
CA THR A 795 -3.49 -11.78 14.32
C THR A 795 -3.25 -13.00 15.21
N THR A 796 -2.64 -14.07 14.69
CA THR A 796 -2.40 -15.32 15.47
C THR A 796 -1.05 -15.37 16.18
N THR A 797 -0.09 -14.54 15.78
CA THR A 797 1.29 -14.53 16.33
C THR A 797 1.67 -13.21 17.01
N SER A 798 0.79 -12.20 16.97
CA SER A 798 0.97 -10.96 17.70
C SER A 798 0.44 -11.12 19.13
N GLN A 799 1.23 -10.77 20.15
CA GLN A 799 0.77 -10.65 21.55
C GLN A 799 -0.31 -9.57 21.76
N SER A 800 -0.84 -8.97 20.69
CA SER A 800 -1.84 -7.91 20.68
C SER A 800 -3.22 -8.46 20.39
N GLY A 801 -3.76 -9.25 21.33
CA GLY A 801 -5.19 -9.52 21.44
C GLY A 801 -5.96 -8.36 22.08
N THR A 802 -5.40 -7.15 22.11
CA THR A 802 -5.99 -5.99 22.80
C THR A 802 -5.39 -4.69 22.25
N THR A 803 -6.26 -3.68 22.04
CA THR A 803 -6.01 -2.23 21.81
C THR A 803 -5.83 -1.71 20.38
N THR A 804 -6.92 -1.70 19.59
CA THR A 804 -7.67 -0.51 19.13
C THR A 804 -8.52 -0.89 17.91
N THR A 805 -9.82 -0.94 18.16
CA THR A 805 -10.89 -1.35 17.26
C THR A 805 -11.10 -0.32 16.13
N PRO A 806 -11.72 -0.71 15.00
CA PRO A 806 -11.70 0.02 13.73
C PRO A 806 -12.32 1.41 13.86
N GLY A 807 -11.66 2.46 13.36
CA GLY A 807 -12.26 3.70 12.83
C GLY A 807 -13.31 4.44 13.69
N THR A 808 -13.46 4.11 14.97
CA THR A 808 -14.56 4.56 15.84
C THR A 808 -14.07 5.25 17.12
N GLY A 809 -12.75 5.26 17.34
CA GLY A 809 -12.10 5.97 18.45
C GLY A 809 -12.24 7.50 18.39
N SER A 810 -12.77 8.06 17.29
CA SER A 810 -12.92 9.49 17.04
C SER A 810 -14.29 10.03 17.47
N GLY A 811 -14.80 9.52 18.60
CA GLY A 811 -16.05 9.94 19.23
C GLY A 811 -17.32 9.17 18.82
N THR A 812 -17.20 8.07 18.06
CA THR A 812 -18.37 7.27 17.60
C THR A 812 -18.53 5.92 18.31
N ALA A 813 -17.54 5.50 19.10
CA ALA A 813 -17.54 4.28 19.91
C ALA A 813 -18.29 4.39 21.25
N GLY A 814 -19.05 5.47 21.48
CA GLY A 814 -19.79 5.70 22.72
C GLY A 814 -18.99 6.50 23.76
N GLY A 815 -19.52 6.53 24.98
CA GLY A 815 -18.99 7.34 26.08
C GLY A 815 -20.07 8.13 26.81
N SER A 816 -19.66 8.79 27.89
CA SER A 816 -20.54 9.63 28.71
C SER A 816 -19.92 11.00 28.97
N GLN A 817 -20.77 11.98 29.24
CA GLN A 817 -20.40 13.34 29.62
C GLN A 817 -20.82 13.63 31.06
N SER A 818 -20.08 14.53 31.71
CA SER A 818 -20.38 14.96 33.09
C SER A 818 -21.57 15.90 33.20
N THR A 819 -21.95 16.55 32.09
CA THR A 819 -23.06 17.51 32.03
C THR A 819 -24.20 16.90 31.23
N ALA A 820 -25.41 16.92 31.78
CA ALA A 820 -26.60 16.44 31.08
C ALA A 820 -26.96 17.37 29.91
N GLY A 821 -27.33 16.77 28.78
CA GLY A 821 -27.81 17.46 27.58
C GLY A 821 -29.25 17.96 27.71
N VAL A 822 -29.79 18.48 26.60
CA VAL A 822 -31.07 19.21 26.54
C VAL A 822 -32.27 18.42 27.08
N ASN A 823 -32.27 17.09 26.94
CA ASN A 823 -33.34 16.22 27.42
C ASN A 823 -32.96 15.37 28.65
N GLY A 824 -31.83 15.71 29.29
CA GLY A 824 -31.32 15.03 30.49
C GLY A 824 -30.34 13.88 30.22
N SER A 825 -29.98 13.59 28.96
CA SER A 825 -29.03 12.53 28.61
C SER A 825 -27.59 12.87 29.03
N SER A 826 -26.86 11.87 29.50
CA SER A 826 -25.43 11.92 29.78
C SER A 826 -24.57 11.29 28.67
N VAL A 827 -25.18 10.87 27.55
CA VAL A 827 -24.49 10.18 26.45
C VAL A 827 -23.56 11.14 25.69
N ALA A 828 -22.34 10.68 25.37
CA ALA A 828 -21.45 11.42 24.48
C ALA A 828 -21.94 11.34 23.03
N LEU A 829 -22.28 12.49 22.45
CA LEU A 829 -22.73 12.58 21.06
C LEU A 829 -21.56 12.63 20.07
N PRO A 830 -21.71 12.00 18.89
CA PRO A 830 -20.68 11.94 17.85
C PRO A 830 -20.62 13.23 17.02
N PHE A 831 -19.65 13.30 16.10
CA PHE A 831 -19.56 14.30 15.02
C PHE A 831 -19.43 15.77 15.44
N GLY A 832 -19.35 16.07 16.75
CA GLY A 832 -19.43 17.44 17.26
C GLY A 832 -20.87 17.96 17.39
N LEU A 833 -21.86 17.07 17.49
CA LEU A 833 -23.22 17.44 17.89
C LEU A 833 -23.21 18.01 19.31
N ASP A 834 -23.83 19.17 19.49
CA ASP A 834 -23.92 19.90 20.75
C ASP A 834 -24.99 19.27 21.65
N PRO A 835 -24.62 18.64 22.79
CA PRO A 835 -25.57 18.01 23.70
C PRO A 835 -26.57 19.00 24.32
N ALA A 836 -26.23 20.30 24.37
CA ALA A 836 -27.12 21.34 24.89
C ALA A 836 -28.26 21.68 23.92
N LYS A 837 -28.18 21.22 22.66
CA LYS A 837 -29.18 21.49 21.60
C LYS A 837 -29.75 20.22 20.98
N THR A 838 -29.01 19.11 21.06
CA THR A 838 -29.35 17.86 20.37
C THR A 838 -29.85 16.84 21.40
N PRO A 839 -31.16 16.54 21.45
CA PRO A 839 -31.68 15.48 22.29
C PRO A 839 -31.33 14.11 21.69
N VAL A 840 -31.30 13.07 22.54
CA VAL A 840 -31.11 11.68 22.12
C VAL A 840 -32.13 10.78 22.82
N LEU A 841 -32.61 9.76 22.11
CA LEU A 841 -33.43 8.70 22.68
C LEU A 841 -32.92 7.35 22.16
N GLY A 842 -32.88 6.35 23.04
CA GLY A 842 -32.60 4.98 22.62
C GLY A 842 -33.35 3.93 23.44
N SER A 843 -33.40 2.71 22.91
CA SER A 843 -34.12 1.55 23.48
C SER A 843 -33.23 0.60 24.30
N TYR A 844 -31.95 0.89 24.48
CA TYR A 844 -31.04 0.00 25.21
C TYR A 844 -31.52 -0.22 26.65
N GLY A 845 -31.60 -1.48 27.07
CA GLY A 845 -32.05 -1.88 28.41
C GLY A 845 -33.57 -1.85 28.61
N ALA A 846 -34.37 -1.64 27.55
CA ALA A 846 -35.82 -1.73 27.64
C ALA A 846 -36.28 -3.18 27.97
N PRO A 847 -37.14 -3.39 28.97
CA PRO A 847 -37.58 -4.74 29.36
C PRO A 847 -38.73 -5.30 28.49
N GLN A 848 -39.16 -4.54 27.48
CA GLN A 848 -40.32 -4.80 26.64
C GLN A 848 -40.09 -4.21 25.25
N ASN A 849 -40.95 -4.55 24.28
CA ASN A 849 -40.94 -3.94 22.95
C ASN A 849 -40.95 -2.40 23.07
N ALA A 850 -40.06 -1.75 22.34
CA ALA A 850 -39.96 -0.30 22.31
C ALA A 850 -40.52 0.27 21.00
N SER A 851 -41.22 1.40 21.09
CA SER A 851 -41.80 2.11 19.94
C SER A 851 -41.62 3.62 20.12
N LEU A 852 -41.27 4.31 19.03
CA LEU A 852 -41.10 5.76 19.02
C LEU A 852 -41.75 6.34 17.76
N THR A 853 -42.63 7.32 17.93
CA THR A 853 -43.13 8.18 16.86
C THR A 853 -42.90 9.62 17.28
N THR A 854 -41.99 10.32 16.59
CA THR A 854 -41.67 11.72 16.92
C THR A 854 -42.75 12.69 16.46
N GLY A 855 -42.66 13.95 16.89
CA GLY A 855 -43.41 15.04 16.27
C GLY A 855 -42.95 15.29 14.83
N TRP A 856 -43.73 16.08 14.10
CA TRP A 856 -43.38 16.49 12.73
C TRP A 856 -42.33 17.59 12.74
N TYR A 857 -41.27 17.41 11.97
CA TYR A 857 -40.21 18.38 11.70
C TYR A 857 -40.46 19.04 10.34
N SER A 858 -40.29 20.36 10.26
CA SER A 858 -40.41 21.09 8.99
C SER A 858 -39.18 20.83 8.12
N LEU A 859 -39.39 20.47 6.85
CA LEU A 859 -38.34 20.44 5.84
C LEU A 859 -38.07 21.86 5.32
N PRO A 860 -36.81 22.20 5.00
CA PRO A 860 -36.49 23.42 4.28
C PRO A 860 -36.90 23.32 2.80
N GLU A 861 -36.86 24.46 2.09
CA GLU A 861 -36.96 24.46 0.63
C GLU A 861 -35.83 23.61 0.02
N ARG A 862 -36.15 22.85 -1.03
CA ARG A 862 -35.19 21.95 -1.67
C ARG A 862 -34.05 22.76 -2.29
N ASN A 863 -32.82 22.30 -2.04
CA ASN A 863 -31.60 22.95 -2.49
C ASN A 863 -30.61 21.89 -2.97
N ASP A 864 -30.02 22.07 -4.14
CA ASP A 864 -29.00 21.18 -4.69
C ASP A 864 -27.74 21.10 -3.81
N ALA A 865 -27.46 22.12 -2.99
CA ALA A 865 -26.37 22.11 -2.01
C ALA A 865 -26.70 21.31 -0.73
N ALA A 866 -27.95 20.87 -0.56
CA ALA A 866 -28.42 20.08 0.58
C ALA A 866 -29.32 18.91 0.12
N PRO A 867 -28.78 17.96 -0.67
CA PRO A 867 -29.55 16.89 -1.31
C PRO A 867 -29.92 15.72 -0.39
N LEU A 868 -29.53 15.75 0.89
CA LEU A 868 -29.72 14.67 1.85
C LEU A 868 -30.52 15.13 3.06
N LEU A 869 -31.31 14.21 3.62
CA LEU A 869 -31.78 14.22 4.99
C LEU A 869 -30.97 13.18 5.76
N THR A 870 -30.44 13.54 6.94
CA THR A 870 -29.59 12.65 7.74
C THR A 870 -30.07 12.53 9.17
N VAL A 871 -29.84 11.36 9.76
CA VAL A 871 -30.15 11.05 11.16
C VAL A 871 -28.93 10.39 11.78
N ALA A 872 -28.34 10.99 12.82
CA ALA A 872 -27.32 10.29 13.59
C ALA A 872 -28.01 9.24 14.47
N ALA A 873 -27.60 7.98 14.29
CA ALA A 873 -28.19 6.83 14.95
C ALA A 873 -27.11 5.85 15.41
N ALA A 874 -27.43 5.03 16.41
CA ALA A 874 -26.59 3.96 16.92
C ALA A 874 -27.42 2.69 17.14
N GLY A 875 -26.74 1.57 17.39
CA GLY A 875 -27.36 0.25 17.55
C GLY A 875 -27.53 -0.51 16.24
N ARG A 876 -28.34 -1.57 16.27
CA ARG A 876 -28.54 -2.49 15.13
C ARG A 876 -29.84 -2.14 14.42
N ILE A 877 -29.73 -1.50 13.26
CA ILE A 877 -30.86 -0.96 12.51
C ILE A 877 -31.04 -1.77 11.23
N ARG A 878 -32.28 -2.15 10.93
CA ARG A 878 -32.63 -2.83 9.69
C ARG A 878 -32.44 -1.87 8.51
N TYR A 879 -31.71 -2.32 7.50
CA TYR A 879 -31.62 -1.63 6.22
C TYR A 879 -31.59 -2.61 5.04
N VAL A 880 -31.82 -2.09 3.84
CA VAL A 880 -31.74 -2.85 2.58
C VAL A 880 -30.64 -2.22 1.74
N ASN A 881 -29.64 -3.01 1.34
CA ASN A 881 -28.56 -2.51 0.50
C ASN A 881 -28.98 -2.41 -0.99
N SER A 882 -28.12 -1.87 -1.85
CA SER A 882 -28.38 -1.71 -3.28
C SER A 882 -28.58 -3.03 -4.04
N ASP A 883 -28.12 -4.16 -3.51
CA ASP A 883 -28.37 -5.50 -4.04
C ASP A 883 -29.72 -6.09 -3.59
N GLY A 884 -30.49 -5.36 -2.77
CA GLY A 884 -31.76 -5.83 -2.19
C GLY A 884 -31.60 -6.80 -1.03
N ILE A 885 -30.38 -6.93 -0.49
CA ILE A 885 -30.09 -7.77 0.68
C ILE A 885 -30.53 -7.01 1.93
N VAL A 886 -31.34 -7.67 2.77
CA VAL A 886 -31.85 -7.11 4.01
C VAL A 886 -30.91 -7.47 5.15
N THR A 887 -30.36 -6.46 5.81
CA THR A 887 -29.65 -6.62 7.09
C THR A 887 -30.67 -6.56 8.23
N PRO A 888 -30.73 -7.55 9.13
CA PRO A 888 -31.68 -7.55 10.25
C PRO A 888 -31.30 -6.52 11.31
N GLY A 889 -32.31 -6.07 12.07
CA GLY A 889 -32.16 -5.12 13.17
C GLY A 889 -33.50 -4.48 13.51
N ALA A 890 -33.48 -3.52 14.42
CA ALA A 890 -34.66 -2.73 14.76
C ALA A 890 -35.07 -1.82 13.59
N VAL A 891 -36.36 -1.55 13.46
CA VAL A 891 -36.90 -0.79 12.31
C VAL A 891 -36.83 0.69 12.63
N LEU A 892 -36.25 1.48 11.73
CA LEU A 892 -36.29 2.94 11.75
C LEU A 892 -36.68 3.43 10.36
N GLN A 893 -37.75 4.22 10.29
CA GLN A 893 -38.27 4.78 9.05
C GLN A 893 -38.45 6.29 9.18
N VAL A 894 -38.29 6.99 8.07
CA VAL A 894 -38.68 8.40 7.95
C VAL A 894 -40.05 8.46 7.30
N GLU A 895 -41.05 8.93 8.04
CA GLU A 895 -42.38 9.21 7.51
C GLU A 895 -42.44 10.66 7.05
N TYR A 896 -42.87 10.89 5.81
CA TYR A 896 -42.96 12.21 5.21
C TYR A 896 -44.41 12.63 5.01
N GLY A 897 -44.68 13.92 5.10
CA GLY A 897 -46.02 14.48 5.11
C GLY A 897 -46.10 15.86 4.48
N LYS A 898 -47.34 16.34 4.34
CA LYS A 898 -47.67 17.66 3.85
C LYS A 898 -48.48 18.44 4.87
N LYS A 899 -48.01 19.63 5.23
CA LYS A 899 -48.72 20.53 6.15
C LYS A 899 -49.92 21.17 5.45
N GLN A 900 -51.07 21.07 6.09
CA GLN A 900 -52.33 21.67 5.67
C GLN A 900 -52.47 23.09 6.25
N ALA A 901 -53.41 23.86 5.68
CA ALA A 901 -53.65 25.25 6.07
C ALA A 901 -54.15 25.41 7.52
N ASP A 902 -54.76 24.38 8.08
CA ASP A 902 -55.21 24.32 9.48
C ASP A 902 -54.10 23.91 10.47
N GLY A 903 -52.90 23.60 9.97
CA GLY A 903 -51.75 23.19 10.74
C GLY A 903 -51.58 21.68 10.93
N SER A 904 -52.56 20.85 10.52
CA SER A 904 -52.38 19.40 10.56
C SER A 904 -51.43 18.91 9.46
N VAL A 905 -50.83 17.74 9.64
CA VAL A 905 -49.95 17.13 8.63
C VAL A 905 -50.59 15.86 8.10
N ASP A 906 -50.78 15.79 6.79
CA ASP A 906 -51.20 14.58 6.10
C ASP A 906 -49.98 13.70 5.80
N ALA A 907 -49.95 12.50 6.36
CA ALA A 907 -48.89 11.53 6.08
C ALA A 907 -49.03 11.00 4.65
N LEU A 908 -47.95 11.09 3.86
CA LEU A 908 -47.93 10.68 2.46
C LEU A 908 -47.28 9.29 2.27
N GLY A 909 -46.32 8.93 3.12
CA GLY A 909 -45.63 7.64 3.02
C GLY A 909 -44.40 7.55 3.92
N ARG A 910 -43.66 6.45 3.79
CA ARG A 910 -42.44 6.15 4.56
C ARG A 910 -41.30 5.72 3.65
N VAL A 911 -40.08 5.98 4.10
CA VAL A 911 -38.85 5.53 3.44
C VAL A 911 -37.90 4.93 4.47
N ASP A 912 -37.24 3.83 4.07
CA ASP A 912 -36.18 3.21 4.84
C ASP A 912 -34.86 3.97 4.57
N PRO A 913 -34.17 4.48 5.60
CA PRO A 913 -32.88 5.13 5.40
C PRO A 913 -31.81 4.17 4.89
N ILE A 914 -30.86 4.73 4.13
CA ILE A 914 -29.61 4.06 3.76
C ILE A 914 -28.70 4.03 4.99
N ASP A 915 -28.15 2.85 5.29
CA ASP A 915 -27.15 2.63 6.34
C ASP A 915 -25.90 2.01 5.73
N ILE A 916 -24.73 2.59 6.03
CA ILE A 916 -23.43 2.07 5.59
C ILE A 916 -22.65 1.38 6.73
N GLY A 917 -23.21 1.36 7.94
CA GLY A 917 -22.53 0.84 9.13
C GLY A 917 -21.40 1.75 9.65
N PRO A 918 -20.56 1.25 10.57
CA PRO A 918 -20.69 -0.05 11.24
C PRO A 918 -21.73 -0.05 12.37
N SER A 919 -22.31 -1.22 12.63
CA SER A 919 -23.11 -1.47 13.84
C SER A 919 -22.22 -1.99 14.96
N PRO A 920 -22.50 -1.68 16.25
CA PRO A 920 -23.55 -0.79 16.76
C PRO A 920 -23.15 0.70 16.86
N SER A 921 -22.01 1.11 16.29
CA SER A 921 -21.45 2.46 16.41
C SER A 921 -22.37 3.58 15.94
N TRP A 922 -22.12 4.79 16.44
CA TRP A 922 -22.74 6.01 15.93
C TRP A 922 -22.41 6.21 14.45
N ARG A 923 -23.45 6.43 13.64
CA ARG A 923 -23.35 6.65 12.19
C ARG A 923 -24.50 7.51 11.68
N ASN A 924 -24.36 8.04 10.47
CA ASN A 924 -25.41 8.85 9.85
C ASN A 924 -26.19 8.02 8.84
N LEU A 925 -27.46 7.78 9.14
CA LEU A 925 -28.42 7.24 8.19
C LEU A 925 -28.81 8.32 7.19
N ARG A 926 -29.07 7.93 5.94
CA ARG A 926 -29.19 8.86 4.81
C ARG A 926 -30.51 8.63 4.08
N VAL A 927 -31.26 9.69 3.82
CA VAL A 927 -32.43 9.69 2.94
C VAL A 927 -32.20 10.74 1.86
N PRO A 928 -31.90 10.34 0.62
CA PRO A 928 -31.83 11.25 -0.50
C PRO A 928 -33.15 12.01 -0.69
N MET A 929 -33.07 13.34 -0.80
CA MET A 929 -34.26 14.20 -0.85
C MET A 929 -35.11 13.94 -2.12
N ASP A 930 -34.51 13.42 -3.18
CA ASP A 930 -35.20 13.02 -4.42
C ASP A 930 -36.09 11.77 -4.27
N GLN A 931 -35.91 10.98 -3.21
CA GLN A 931 -36.81 9.88 -2.86
C GLN A 931 -38.11 10.36 -2.20
N LEU A 932 -38.13 11.59 -1.68
CA LEU A 932 -39.32 12.19 -1.09
C LEU A 932 -40.16 12.88 -2.18
N PRO A 933 -41.51 12.84 -2.12
CA PRO A 933 -42.37 13.60 -3.01
C PRO A 933 -42.10 15.11 -2.96
N ALA A 934 -42.21 15.80 -4.10
CA ALA A 934 -41.90 17.23 -4.20
C ALA A 934 -42.77 18.12 -3.30
N ASP A 935 -43.98 17.67 -2.94
CA ASP A 935 -44.91 18.38 -2.08
C ASP A 935 -44.85 17.97 -0.60
N ALA A 936 -43.90 17.09 -0.22
CA ALA A 936 -43.60 16.82 1.18
C ALA A 936 -42.79 17.97 1.77
N ASP A 937 -43.32 18.58 2.84
CA ASP A 937 -42.74 19.72 3.56
C ASP A 937 -42.45 19.42 5.03
N THR A 938 -42.74 18.20 5.48
CA THR A 938 -42.55 17.75 6.86
C THR A 938 -42.11 16.29 6.92
N VAL A 939 -41.34 15.93 7.95
CA VAL A 939 -40.87 14.56 8.23
C VAL A 939 -40.96 14.22 9.70
N ARG A 940 -41.08 12.94 10.06
CA ARG A 940 -40.93 12.44 11.42
C ARG A 940 -40.26 11.07 11.45
N LEU A 941 -39.67 10.71 12.59
CA LEU A 941 -39.06 9.41 12.78
C LEU A 941 -40.08 8.43 13.37
N VAL A 942 -40.12 7.23 12.82
CA VAL A 942 -40.92 6.12 13.31
C VAL A 942 -39.98 4.94 13.56
N ALA A 943 -39.79 4.57 14.82
CA ALA A 943 -38.95 3.47 15.23
C ALA A 943 -39.73 2.37 15.96
N SER A 944 -39.34 1.12 15.71
CA SER A 944 -39.90 -0.05 16.38
C SER A 944 -38.79 -1.06 16.66
N ASP A 945 -38.69 -1.44 17.92
CA ASP A 945 -37.77 -2.44 18.43
C ASP A 945 -38.57 -3.54 19.12
N THR A 946 -38.68 -4.68 18.44
CA THR A 946 -39.48 -5.82 18.90
C THR A 946 -38.63 -6.96 19.43
N ASP A 947 -37.31 -6.80 19.43
CA ASP A 947 -36.36 -7.80 19.92
C ASP A 947 -35.84 -7.36 21.29
N ILE A 948 -36.02 -8.21 22.30
CA ILE A 948 -35.62 -7.91 23.68
C ILE A 948 -34.20 -8.41 23.99
N SER A 949 -33.46 -8.87 22.98
CA SER A 949 -32.06 -9.27 23.12
C SER A 949 -31.20 -8.06 23.47
N ALA A 950 -30.25 -8.22 24.39
CA ALA A 950 -29.47 -7.10 24.92
C ALA A 950 -28.61 -6.37 23.87
N ASP A 951 -28.30 -7.02 22.76
CA ASP A 951 -27.54 -6.48 21.63
C ASP A 951 -28.43 -5.88 20.52
N GLN A 952 -29.75 -6.04 20.61
CA GLN A 952 -30.74 -5.49 19.69
C GLN A 952 -31.38 -4.27 20.33
N TRP A 953 -30.99 -3.10 19.82
CA TRP A 953 -31.50 -1.80 20.25
C TRP A 953 -31.18 -0.78 19.16
N LEU A 954 -31.83 0.38 19.23
CA LEU A 954 -31.43 1.54 18.45
C LEU A 954 -31.46 2.82 19.27
N ALA A 955 -30.70 3.82 18.83
CA ALA A 955 -30.81 5.18 19.31
C ALA A 955 -30.83 6.17 18.15
N VAL A 956 -31.50 7.30 18.35
CA VAL A 956 -31.69 8.34 17.33
C VAL A 956 -31.51 9.74 17.91
N THR A 957 -31.06 10.63 17.04
CA THR A 957 -31.09 12.09 17.21
C THR A 957 -32.14 12.69 16.26
N PRO A 958 -32.54 13.97 16.41
CA PRO A 958 -33.43 14.60 15.46
C PRO A 958 -32.89 14.59 14.01
N PRO A 959 -33.77 14.51 13.00
CA PRO A 959 -33.35 14.58 11.61
C PRO A 959 -32.78 15.96 11.28
N ARG A 960 -31.82 16.00 10.36
CA ARG A 960 -31.19 17.24 9.88
C ARG A 960 -30.99 17.22 8.37
N VAL A 961 -30.97 18.40 7.76
CA VAL A 961 -30.65 18.57 6.33
C VAL A 961 -29.27 19.25 6.24
N PRO A 962 -28.18 18.48 6.03
CA PRO A 962 -26.82 19.01 6.03
C PRO A 962 -26.57 19.98 4.88
N THR A 963 -25.89 21.07 5.17
CA THR A 963 -25.23 21.90 4.15
C THR A 963 -23.79 21.44 4.01
N MET A 964 -23.40 21.02 2.82
CA MET A 964 -22.11 20.36 2.60
C MET A 964 -21.22 21.16 1.64
N ARG A 965 -19.91 21.01 1.81
CA ARG A 965 -18.89 21.51 0.87
C ARG A 965 -17.96 20.37 0.48
N THR A 966 -17.24 20.49 -0.62
CA THR A 966 -16.28 19.45 -1.00
C THR A 966 -15.15 19.35 0.03
N LEU A 967 -14.54 18.17 0.17
CA LEU A 967 -13.39 17.97 1.04
C LEU A 967 -12.23 18.89 0.64
N GLN A 968 -12.06 19.14 -0.66
CA GLN A 968 -11.08 20.09 -1.18
C GLN A 968 -11.33 21.53 -0.67
N ASP A 969 -12.59 21.96 -0.51
CA ASP A 969 -12.93 23.29 0.01
C ASP A 969 -12.79 23.41 1.54
N VAL A 970 -12.80 22.27 2.24
CA VAL A 970 -12.70 22.19 3.71
C VAL A 970 -11.27 22.04 4.17
N VAL A 971 -10.53 21.08 3.59
CA VAL A 971 -9.15 20.72 3.96
C VAL A 971 -8.13 21.51 3.14
N GLY A 972 -8.47 21.90 1.91
CA GLY A 972 -7.55 22.59 1.02
C GLY A 972 -6.36 21.74 0.59
N SER A 973 -5.24 22.42 0.29
CA SER A 973 -3.99 21.83 -0.20
C SER A 973 -2.75 22.31 0.57
N THR A 974 -2.95 23.05 1.65
CA THR A 974 -1.89 23.65 2.49
C THR A 974 -1.77 22.96 3.83
N ASP A 975 -2.91 22.64 4.43
CA ASP A 975 -2.99 22.08 5.78
C ASP A 975 -2.28 20.72 5.81
N PRO A 976 -1.54 20.41 6.90
CA PRO A 976 -0.90 19.11 7.06
C PRO A 976 -1.94 18.02 7.30
N VAL A 977 -2.00 17.06 6.38
CA VAL A 977 -2.95 15.94 6.43
C VAL A 977 -2.20 14.63 6.67
N LEU A 978 -2.57 13.88 7.70
CA LEU A 978 -2.19 12.48 7.83
C LEU A 978 -3.07 11.64 6.89
N MET A 979 -2.58 11.37 5.69
CA MET A 979 -3.27 10.47 4.77
C MET A 979 -2.82 9.03 5.04
N ASP A 980 -3.76 8.15 5.39
CA ASP A 980 -3.46 6.74 5.55
C ASP A 980 -2.91 6.14 4.25
N TRP A 981 -2.06 5.11 4.35
CA TRP A 981 -1.27 4.65 3.19
C TRP A 981 -2.10 4.17 1.99
N ALA A 982 -3.35 3.74 2.20
CA ALA A 982 -4.22 3.26 1.14
C ALA A 982 -4.82 4.40 0.28
N VAL A 983 -4.95 5.62 0.83
CA VAL A 983 -5.75 6.69 0.22
C VAL A 983 -4.93 7.70 -0.59
N GLY A 984 -3.61 7.76 -0.39
CA GLY A 984 -2.77 8.86 -0.90
C GLY A 984 -2.83 9.12 -2.42
N LEU A 985 -3.10 8.11 -3.26
CA LEU A 985 -3.25 8.32 -4.71
C LEU A 985 -4.62 8.91 -5.09
N ALA A 986 -5.66 8.66 -4.28
CA ALA A 986 -7.01 9.21 -4.51
C ALA A 986 -7.11 10.69 -4.09
N PHE A 987 -6.20 11.14 -3.21
CA PHE A 987 -6.11 12.52 -2.69
C PHE A 987 -4.78 13.21 -3.10
N PRO A 988 -4.53 13.42 -4.41
CA PRO A 988 -3.23 13.90 -4.89
C PRO A 988 -2.94 15.37 -4.53
N CYS A 989 -3.96 16.16 -4.15
CA CYS A 989 -3.84 17.59 -3.84
C CYS A 989 -3.55 17.89 -2.37
N GLN A 990 -4.03 17.06 -1.45
CA GLN A 990 -3.81 17.24 -0.01
C GLN A 990 -2.31 17.09 0.29
N ARG A 991 -1.77 17.95 1.17
CA ARG A 991 -0.36 17.91 1.55
C ARG A 991 -0.17 16.92 2.70
N PRO A 992 0.65 15.86 2.54
CA PRO A 992 0.97 14.97 3.65
C PRO A 992 1.73 15.74 4.74
N VAL A 993 1.64 15.28 5.99
CA VAL A 993 2.49 15.76 7.09
C VAL A 993 3.96 15.59 6.71
N ASP A 994 4.74 16.65 6.86
CA ASP A 994 6.19 16.61 6.65
C ASP A 994 6.92 16.25 7.96
N HIS A 995 8.18 15.84 7.85
CA HIS A 995 9.06 15.71 9.01
C HIS A 995 10.46 16.16 8.65
N LEU A 996 11.17 16.75 9.61
CA LEU A 996 12.52 17.29 9.41
C LEU A 996 13.34 17.06 10.68
N TYR A 997 14.60 16.66 10.50
CA TYR A 997 15.55 16.39 11.60
C TYR A 997 15.06 15.40 12.66
N GLY A 998 14.13 14.51 12.31
CA GLY A 998 13.53 13.53 13.24
C GLY A 998 12.29 14.03 13.99
N VAL A 999 11.84 15.27 13.74
CA VAL A 999 10.61 15.85 14.31
C VAL A 999 9.53 15.95 13.22
N ALA A 1000 8.32 15.48 13.53
CA ALA A 1000 7.17 15.57 12.63
C ALA A 1000 6.46 16.93 12.76
N GLU A 1001 5.84 17.38 11.69
CA GLU A 1001 4.82 18.42 11.74
C GLU A 1001 3.53 17.85 12.37
N ILE A 1002 2.74 18.70 13.02
CA ILE A 1002 1.49 18.30 13.68
C ILE A 1002 0.35 18.35 12.65
N PRO A 1003 -0.36 17.24 12.36
CA PRO A 1003 -1.49 17.25 11.43
C PRO A 1003 -2.71 17.95 12.00
N GLU A 1004 -3.47 18.58 11.13
CA GLU A 1004 -4.81 19.12 11.43
C GLU A 1004 -5.92 18.14 11.02
N TRP A 1005 -5.62 17.27 10.07
CA TRP A 1005 -6.59 16.37 9.44
C TRP A 1005 -6.03 14.97 9.32
N ARG A 1006 -6.91 13.97 9.32
CA ARG A 1006 -6.60 12.61 8.89
C ARG A 1006 -7.64 12.10 7.92
N ILE A 1007 -7.19 11.45 6.84
CA ILE A 1007 -8.04 10.80 5.85
C ILE A 1007 -7.81 9.29 5.91
N LEU A 1008 -8.87 8.54 6.15
CA LEU A 1008 -8.87 7.09 6.28
C LEU A 1008 -9.61 6.44 5.09
N PRO A 1009 -9.23 5.22 4.68
CA PRO A 1009 -10.00 4.44 3.71
C PRO A 1009 -11.30 3.92 4.33
N ASP A 1010 -12.07 3.15 3.55
CA ASP A 1010 -13.24 2.40 4.02
C ASP A 1010 -12.90 1.50 5.23
N ARG A 1011 -13.91 1.09 6.00
CA ARG A 1011 -13.71 0.41 7.29
C ARG A 1011 -12.72 -0.77 7.26
N ILE A 1012 -12.84 -1.68 6.29
CA ILE A 1012 -11.94 -2.83 6.15
C ILE A 1012 -10.51 -2.36 5.85
N GLY A 1013 -10.38 -1.34 5.00
CA GLY A 1013 -9.10 -0.67 4.76
C GLY A 1013 -8.53 -0.04 6.03
N ALA A 1014 -9.37 0.59 6.85
CA ALA A 1014 -8.96 1.33 8.04
C ALA A 1014 -8.42 0.40 9.13
N GLU A 1015 -8.95 -0.83 9.25
CA GLU A 1015 -8.36 -1.87 10.10
C GLU A 1015 -6.90 -2.16 9.71
N SER A 1016 -6.65 -2.36 8.41
CA SER A 1016 -5.32 -2.62 7.91
C SER A 1016 -4.39 -1.41 8.05
N THR A 1017 -4.88 -0.20 7.82
CA THR A 1017 -4.06 1.02 7.93
C THR A 1017 -3.73 1.38 9.37
N ASN A 1018 -4.68 1.21 10.30
CA ASN A 1018 -4.46 1.40 11.73
C ASN A 1018 -3.41 0.42 12.25
N ALA A 1019 -3.57 -0.89 12.01
CA ALA A 1019 -2.63 -1.90 12.46
C ALA A 1019 -1.23 -1.74 11.86
N TRP A 1020 -1.11 -1.23 10.63
CA TRP A 1020 0.18 -1.03 9.99
C TRP A 1020 0.94 0.19 10.53
N GLN A 1021 0.23 1.26 10.89
CA GLN A 1021 0.79 2.56 11.27
C GLN A 1021 0.75 2.83 12.77
N ASP A 1022 0.47 1.80 13.56
CA ASP A 1022 0.28 1.85 15.01
C ASP A 1022 1.56 2.21 15.80
N HIS A 1023 1.38 2.33 17.11
CA HIS A 1023 2.48 2.54 18.05
C HIS A 1023 3.54 1.44 17.91
N TYR A 1024 3.15 0.15 17.93
CA TYR A 1024 4.08 -0.97 17.92
C TYR A 1024 4.88 -1.09 16.62
N GLY A 1025 4.29 -0.68 15.50
CA GLY A 1025 4.94 -0.57 14.21
C GLY A 1025 5.94 0.57 14.10
N GLY A 1026 5.92 1.53 15.02
CA GLY A 1026 6.68 2.78 14.91
C GLY A 1026 6.13 3.72 13.85
N GLY A 1027 4.82 3.69 13.60
CA GLY A 1027 4.14 4.53 12.62
C GLY A 1027 3.60 5.85 13.19
N PRO A 1028 2.97 6.70 12.37
CA PRO A 1028 2.50 8.01 12.81
C PRO A 1028 1.44 7.98 13.92
N LEU A 1029 0.64 6.90 14.01
CA LEU A 1029 -0.41 6.80 15.02
C LEU A 1029 0.14 6.64 16.43
N GLY A 1030 1.40 6.23 16.58
CA GLY A 1030 1.99 6.12 17.92
C GLY A 1030 2.38 7.44 18.55
N TRP A 1031 2.44 8.55 17.81
CA TRP A 1031 2.67 9.89 18.38
C TRP A 1031 1.48 10.82 18.18
N THR A 1032 0.64 10.65 17.15
CA THR A 1032 -0.56 11.50 16.99
C THR A 1032 -1.56 11.26 18.11
N SER A 1033 -1.81 10.01 18.52
CA SER A 1033 -2.73 9.68 19.62
C SER A 1033 -2.29 10.25 20.98
N GLU A 1034 -0.99 10.52 21.12
CA GLU A 1034 -0.39 11.04 22.36
C GLU A 1034 -0.45 12.56 22.46
N LEU A 1035 -0.65 13.23 21.32
CA LEU A 1035 -0.59 14.69 21.22
C LEU A 1035 -1.95 15.29 20.86
N LEU A 1036 -2.80 14.53 20.15
CA LEU A 1036 -4.00 15.01 19.49
C LEU A 1036 -5.23 14.20 19.91
N SER A 1037 -6.34 14.89 20.10
CA SER A 1037 -7.68 14.30 20.10
C SER A 1037 -8.24 14.30 18.68
N ALA A 1038 -8.99 13.25 18.33
CA ALA A 1038 -9.57 13.04 17.01
C ALA A 1038 -11.09 13.19 17.06
N ARG A 1039 -11.66 13.89 16.09
CA ARG A 1039 -13.12 14.02 15.89
C ARG A 1039 -13.49 13.63 14.48
N ALA A 1040 -14.34 12.61 14.32
CA ALA A 1040 -14.87 12.24 13.01
C ALA A 1040 -15.87 13.30 12.50
N LEU A 1041 -15.79 13.64 11.21
CA LEU A 1041 -16.74 14.52 10.55
C LEU A 1041 -17.73 13.72 9.69
N PRO A 1042 -19.00 14.14 9.59
CA PRO A 1042 -19.95 13.53 8.66
C PRO A 1042 -19.51 13.83 7.22
N THR A 1043 -19.27 12.75 6.47
CA THR A 1043 -18.87 12.83 5.06
C THR A 1043 -19.68 11.87 4.19
N TYR A 1044 -19.86 12.27 2.94
CA TYR A 1044 -20.72 11.59 1.98
C TYR A 1044 -20.06 11.62 0.60
N LEU A 1045 -20.21 10.56 -0.19
CA LEU A 1045 -19.72 10.57 -1.57
C LEU A 1045 -20.82 11.08 -2.49
N ASP A 1046 -20.55 12.15 -3.23
CA ASP A 1046 -21.53 12.77 -4.10
C ASP A 1046 -22.05 11.76 -5.16
N ASN A 1047 -23.37 11.68 -5.31
CA ASN A 1047 -24.08 10.76 -6.20
C ASN A 1047 -23.88 9.24 -5.93
N ASP A 1048 -23.22 8.81 -4.85
CA ASP A 1048 -23.05 7.39 -4.44
C ASP A 1048 -23.31 7.25 -2.92
N TRP A 1049 -24.56 7.53 -2.51
CA TRP A 1049 -24.96 7.69 -1.10
C TRP A 1049 -24.93 6.43 -0.24
N ASP A 1050 -24.84 5.24 -0.83
CA ASP A 1050 -24.71 3.95 -0.12
C ASP A 1050 -23.26 3.46 -0.05
N ARG A 1051 -22.30 4.25 -0.55
CA ARG A 1051 -20.88 3.95 -0.48
C ARG A 1051 -20.27 4.36 0.87
N ASP A 1052 -19.50 3.43 1.44
CA ASP A 1052 -18.42 3.76 2.37
C ASP A 1052 -17.15 4.07 1.55
N TRP A 1053 -16.77 5.35 1.52
CA TRP A 1053 -15.54 5.79 0.86
C TRP A 1053 -14.35 5.84 1.83
N GLY A 1054 -14.63 5.80 3.14
CA GLY A 1054 -13.72 6.12 4.22
C GLY A 1054 -14.21 7.25 5.11
N SER A 1055 -13.29 7.87 5.84
CA SER A 1055 -13.62 8.91 6.81
C SER A 1055 -12.62 10.06 6.83
N LEU A 1056 -13.09 11.20 7.30
CA LEU A 1056 -12.30 12.40 7.59
C LEU A 1056 -12.36 12.67 9.09
N GLU A 1057 -11.20 12.78 9.71
CA GLU A 1057 -11.05 13.16 11.11
C GLU A 1057 -10.37 14.53 11.20
N GLN A 1058 -10.86 15.36 12.11
CA GLN A 1058 -10.20 16.59 12.51
C GLN A 1058 -9.40 16.33 13.78
N TYR A 1059 -8.16 16.81 13.80
CA TYR A 1059 -7.31 16.75 14.97
C TYR A 1059 -7.27 18.08 15.73
N THR A 1060 -7.27 17.97 17.06
CA THR A 1060 -7.09 19.10 17.97
C THR A 1060 -6.05 18.74 19.04
N PRO A 1061 -5.05 19.60 19.32
CA PRO A 1061 -4.08 19.35 20.38
C PRO A 1061 -4.72 19.10 21.75
N LEU A 1062 -4.17 18.16 22.52
CA LEU A 1062 -4.57 17.91 23.91
C LEU A 1062 -4.18 19.06 24.84
N ASP A 1063 -3.03 19.69 24.58
CA ASP A 1063 -2.58 20.94 25.20
C ASP A 1063 -2.63 22.05 24.12
N SER A 1064 -3.63 22.93 24.22
CA SER A 1064 -3.85 24.01 23.25
C SER A 1064 -2.83 25.16 23.37
N ASP A 1065 -2.14 25.25 24.51
CA ASP A 1065 -1.19 26.33 24.78
C ASP A 1065 0.24 25.95 24.35
N ALA A 1066 0.48 24.68 24.00
CA ALA A 1066 1.77 24.21 23.53
C ALA A 1066 2.11 24.76 22.13
N VAL A 1067 3.36 25.21 21.96
CA VAL A 1067 3.88 25.75 20.69
C VAL A 1067 4.92 24.83 20.07
N PRO A 1068 5.13 24.81 18.75
CA PRO A 1068 6.21 24.03 18.14
C PRO A 1068 7.59 24.37 18.72
N ALA A 1069 8.38 23.36 19.07
CA ALA A 1069 9.71 23.54 19.64
C ALA A 1069 10.70 24.14 18.62
N GLN A 1070 11.54 25.07 19.08
CA GLN A 1070 12.68 25.55 18.30
C GLN A 1070 13.82 24.53 18.34
N MET A 1071 14.36 24.20 17.17
CA MET A 1071 15.42 23.22 16.97
C MET A 1071 16.79 23.90 16.88
N ASN A 1072 17.78 23.33 17.55
CA ASN A 1072 19.19 23.66 17.36
C ASN A 1072 19.83 22.63 16.43
N VAL A 1073 20.37 23.07 15.28
CA VAL A 1073 20.93 22.16 14.27
C VAL A 1073 22.39 22.48 14.02
N THR A 1074 23.23 21.46 14.08
CA THR A 1074 24.65 21.55 13.75
C THR A 1074 25.04 20.52 12.70
N THR A 1075 25.95 20.86 11.79
CA THR A 1075 26.44 19.91 10.79
C THR A 1075 27.69 19.20 11.31
N GLU A 1076 27.59 17.88 11.49
CA GLU A 1076 28.68 17.03 11.95
C GLU A 1076 29.18 16.09 10.86
N THR A 1077 30.50 15.86 10.79
CA THR A 1077 31.05 14.86 9.86
C THR A 1077 31.17 13.52 10.58
N ARG A 1078 30.37 12.54 10.16
CA ARG A 1078 30.36 11.18 10.71
C ARG A 1078 31.03 10.20 9.76
N SER A 1079 31.67 9.16 10.31
CA SER A 1079 32.21 8.06 9.50
C SER A 1079 31.08 7.13 9.03
N GLY A 1080 31.32 6.34 7.97
CA GLY A 1080 30.30 5.40 7.46
C GLY A 1080 29.96 4.22 8.40
N THR A 1081 30.65 4.11 9.54
CA THR A 1081 30.45 3.08 10.56
C THR A 1081 30.06 3.66 11.92
N TRP A 1082 29.86 4.97 12.02
CA TRP A 1082 29.44 5.62 13.26
C TRP A 1082 27.98 5.28 13.60
N THR A 1083 27.68 5.09 14.88
CA THR A 1083 26.33 4.88 15.38
C THR A 1083 26.17 5.56 16.74
N PRO A 1084 25.03 6.23 17.02
CA PRO A 1084 24.72 6.76 18.35
C PRO A 1084 24.11 5.71 19.29
N GLY A 1085 24.08 4.43 18.90
CA GLY A 1085 23.39 3.35 19.61
C GLY A 1085 22.14 2.86 18.89
N PRO A 1086 21.48 1.80 19.37
CA PRO A 1086 20.29 1.25 18.72
C PRO A 1086 19.08 2.18 18.83
N ILE A 1087 18.24 2.20 17.81
CA ILE A 1087 16.87 2.74 17.87
C ILE A 1087 16.06 1.87 18.82
N ARG A 1088 15.29 2.53 19.69
CA ARG A 1088 14.32 1.87 20.56
C ARG A 1088 13.11 1.45 19.72
N TYR A 1089 12.79 0.16 19.76
CA TYR A 1089 11.62 -0.41 19.08
C TYR A 1089 10.78 -1.34 19.98
N GLN A 1090 11.25 -1.58 21.21
CA GLN A 1090 10.55 -2.42 22.19
C GLN A 1090 9.74 -1.52 23.13
N SER A 1091 8.47 -1.87 23.36
CA SER A 1091 7.65 -1.30 24.42
C SER A 1091 8.19 -1.71 25.78
#